data_AF-A0A5Q4BJX1-F1
#
_entry.id   AF-A0A5Q4BJX1-F1
#
_cell.length_a   1.000
_cell.length_b   1.000
_cell.length_c   1.000
_cell.angle_alpha   90.00
_cell.angle_beta   90.00
_cell.angle_gamma   90.00
#
_symmetry.space_group_name_H-M   'P 1'
#
loop_
_entity.id
_entity.type
_entity.pdbx_description
1 polymer ?
#
loop_
_entity_poly.entity_id
_entity_poly.type
_entity_poly.pdbx_seq_one_letter_code
_entity_poly.pdbx_strand_id
1 'polypeptide(L)'
;MASRVRIQPLLRNAARRQSLLSAGGRHALRPVSAPAVAAAAAAAARYISTTVVRPSEADGLKEIKLTSAAYPDIKRDSRFAEVNIVHAAYFRDLLGPSGVIDGVTADATDDIAAFNEDWLRKYRGQSRLVLKPASTDEVSKILAYCNEQKLAVVPQGGNTGLVGGSVPVFDEIIINMSRMSRIRSFDDVSGTLVVDAGVILEVADRYLAEKGYIFPLDLGAKGSCHVGGNVATNAGGLRLLRYGSLHGNVLGLEAVLPDGTVVDDLCTLRKNNTGYDLKQLFIGGEGTIGIITKVSIICPQRSKAVNVAFFGLESYEKAQQAFKAAKGQLGEILSAFELMDGRSQDLVHAVRQNKRPLEAEHPFYCLVETSGSNGDHDYEKLEAFLEDVMSNEIVSDGVLAQDETQSKALWGWREGIPECLGHWGGTYKYDVSIPLKDLYKLVDDTKAKMEEAGLVGDTDEFPAVGVVGYGHMGDSNLHLNVAVRRYDKRIEEVLEPFVYEWIQERQGSISAEHGLGVAKKSFIGYSRNETMVGLMKQIKNLYDPCDNERPFCRKCTDSGRECAGYEREMVFITATIDDAGRCSSHPPRQVQSSSRRSGGGHHAEDTPPRLTPTEPLTPAWDDLVLLSDNDVVYAVQIAALHTRLQSVARTPEGQGQVKFRVALPDYSPVDVETWDNGSDMDLAAHTMVSLLPTGSENGAPEGICAFLFEQNTSSLVMNGITPWGVPQEHLDVVKKLGPAHFRQFPAHHFFVRVYRSSAVTLALLHRKATFLASIEWCTVPWELHPKTPLDRLFDIIAILPGILARADRTTPFAATLQRRLKAQELLEGCLQLERRLEEWEFLARAPTAEHPYAYWIEDPDDPDAQQIPFSNNLAFRDGISSVAFLYHWMALLLLHRCIETLHHTIFQPVIEDFPHMYPDLPPNLQINLARYQQRRDFASRICRALDFALSTSVQPDLLAAPLAVALEYYREINASSRDGELEIMWCENFKLRLRSKGQDIANVIQSRSWAEIGRG
;
A
#
# COMPACT_ATOMS: atom_id res chain seq x y z
N MET A 1 23.16 52.28 22.72
CA MET A 1 22.53 53.48 22.13
C MET A 1 23.25 53.85 20.84
N ALA A 2 22.54 53.69 19.72
CA ALA A 2 22.70 54.26 18.37
C ALA A 2 24.10 54.53 17.76
N SER A 3 24.40 53.88 16.62
CA SER A 3 24.29 54.51 15.29
C SER A 3 24.85 53.68 14.11
N ARG A 4 23.93 53.19 13.27
CA ARG A 4 23.91 53.19 11.78
C ARG A 4 24.99 52.44 10.97
N VAL A 5 24.53 51.40 10.26
CA VAL A 5 24.93 51.12 8.85
C VAL A 5 23.66 50.83 8.02
N ARG A 6 23.67 51.30 6.77
CA ARG A 6 22.57 51.48 5.80
C ARG A 6 22.16 50.18 5.11
N ILE A 7 20.86 50.02 4.83
CA ILE A 7 20.32 49.09 3.81
C ILE A 7 19.22 49.82 2.99
N GLN A 8 19.15 49.45 1.69
CA GLN A 8 18.24 49.80 0.58
C GLN A 8 18.63 50.97 -0.36
N PRO A 9 18.46 50.81 -1.71
CA PRO A 9 17.29 50.16 -2.35
C PRO A 9 17.57 49.08 -3.41
N LEU A 10 16.89 47.93 -3.29
CA LEU A 10 16.66 46.94 -4.36
C LEU A 10 15.17 46.69 -4.65
N LEU A 11 14.28 47.60 -4.23
CA LEU A 11 12.85 47.50 -4.51
C LEU A 11 12.35 48.82 -5.10
N ARG A 12 12.40 48.91 -6.43
CA ARG A 12 11.59 49.77 -7.33
C ARG A 12 12.22 49.78 -8.71
N ASN A 13 11.84 48.82 -9.58
CA ASN A 13 11.88 49.03 -11.05
C ASN A 13 11.21 47.92 -11.89
N ALA A 14 10.24 47.17 -11.36
CA ALA A 14 9.53 46.13 -12.13
C ALA A 14 8.00 46.34 -12.25
N ALA A 15 7.47 47.52 -11.92
CA ALA A 15 6.03 47.80 -12.02
C ALA A 15 5.76 49.10 -12.79
N ARG A 16 6.24 49.21 -14.03
CA ARG A 16 5.83 50.30 -14.93
C ARG A 16 6.17 50.04 -16.40
N ARG A 17 5.63 48.98 -17.02
CA ARG A 17 5.59 48.85 -18.50
C ARG A 17 4.69 47.71 -19.02
N GLN A 18 3.42 47.66 -18.60
CA GLN A 18 2.39 46.94 -19.37
C GLN A 18 1.08 47.72 -19.35
N SER A 19 0.97 48.68 -20.26
CA SER A 19 -0.26 49.32 -20.68
C SER A 19 0.13 50.26 -21.81
N LEU A 20 -0.50 50.09 -22.97
CA LEU A 20 -0.24 50.71 -24.29
C LEU A 20 0.52 49.78 -25.23
N LEU A 21 -0.24 49.08 -26.08
CA LEU A 21 -0.27 49.33 -27.53
C LEU A 21 -1.07 48.21 -28.23
N SER A 22 -2.37 48.45 -28.42
CA SER A 22 -3.10 47.94 -29.56
C SER A 22 -3.01 48.99 -30.67
N ALA A 23 -2.48 48.61 -31.85
CA ALA A 23 -2.83 49.12 -33.19
C ALA A 23 -1.65 48.98 -34.17
N GLY A 24 -1.87 48.17 -35.22
CA GLY A 24 -1.53 48.48 -36.61
C GLY A 24 -0.06 48.41 -37.07
N GLY A 25 0.17 47.63 -38.14
CA GLY A 25 1.27 47.92 -39.08
C GLY A 25 1.92 46.70 -39.73
N ARG A 26 1.50 46.37 -40.96
CA ARG A 26 2.16 45.41 -41.87
C ARG A 26 3.49 45.98 -42.39
N HIS A 27 4.54 45.15 -42.49
CA HIS A 27 5.52 44.98 -43.58
C HIS A 27 6.78 44.29 -43.03
N ALA A 28 6.96 42.99 -43.30
CA ALA A 28 7.70 42.42 -44.43
C ALA A 28 9.23 42.36 -44.22
N LEU A 29 9.73 41.17 -43.85
CA LEU A 29 11.09 40.73 -44.17
C LEU A 29 11.02 39.31 -44.76
N ARG A 30 11.61 39.17 -45.94
CA ARG A 30 11.71 37.95 -46.77
C ARG A 30 12.91 37.08 -46.33
N PRO A 31 12.96 35.81 -46.77
CA PRO A 31 13.58 34.70 -46.05
C PRO A 31 15.04 34.46 -46.43
N VAL A 32 15.77 33.75 -45.57
CA VAL A 32 16.96 33.00 -45.96
C VAL A 32 16.75 31.52 -45.60
N SER A 33 16.91 30.72 -46.64
CA SER A 33 16.74 29.29 -46.81
C SER A 33 17.39 28.39 -45.74
N ALA A 34 16.62 27.41 -45.28
CA ALA A 34 17.10 26.20 -44.63
C ALA A 34 17.78 25.26 -45.65
N PRO A 35 18.87 24.56 -45.28
CA PRO A 35 19.24 23.33 -45.95
C PRO A 35 18.56 22.12 -45.29
N ALA A 36 18.32 21.13 -46.12
CA ALA A 36 17.53 19.94 -45.89
C ALA A 36 18.14 18.97 -44.86
N VAL A 37 17.23 18.30 -44.15
CA VAL A 37 17.46 17.10 -43.34
C VAL A 37 17.77 15.93 -44.27
N ALA A 38 18.94 15.32 -44.10
CA ALA A 38 19.23 13.97 -44.58
C ALA A 38 20.24 13.26 -43.65
N ALA A 39 19.78 12.11 -43.16
CA ALA A 39 20.47 10.99 -42.52
C ALA A 39 22.01 11.03 -42.37
N ALA A 40 22.47 10.97 -41.12
CA ALA A 40 23.71 10.27 -40.75
C ALA A 40 23.58 9.74 -39.32
N ALA A 41 23.38 8.43 -39.21
CA ALA A 41 23.61 7.66 -38.00
C ALA A 41 25.12 7.60 -37.70
N ALA A 42 25.45 7.34 -36.42
CA ALA A 42 26.77 7.02 -35.87
C ALA A 42 27.76 8.18 -35.66
N ALA A 43 27.72 8.78 -34.47
CA ALA A 43 28.92 9.09 -33.66
C ALA A 43 28.48 9.52 -32.25
N ALA A 44 28.73 8.66 -31.26
CA ALA A 44 28.56 9.01 -29.85
C ALA A 44 29.62 10.05 -29.45
N ALA A 45 29.21 11.30 -29.27
CA ALA A 45 30.05 12.33 -28.67
C ALA A 45 30.17 12.03 -27.17
N ARG A 46 31.29 11.42 -26.78
CA ARG A 46 31.73 11.31 -25.39
C ARG A 46 31.96 12.73 -24.85
N TYR A 47 31.14 13.17 -23.90
CA TYR A 47 31.53 14.28 -23.03
C TYR A 47 32.62 13.76 -22.08
N ILE A 48 33.87 13.97 -22.47
CA ILE A 48 35.03 13.78 -21.60
C ILE A 48 35.07 14.98 -20.65
N SER A 49 34.98 14.73 -19.34
CA SER A 49 35.30 15.72 -18.30
C SER A 49 36.74 16.19 -18.50
N THR A 50 36.95 17.49 -18.77
CA THR A 50 38.24 18.07 -19.17
C THR A 50 39.14 18.48 -18.00
N THR A 51 39.14 17.76 -16.88
CA THR A 51 40.00 18.09 -15.74
C THR A 51 41.01 16.97 -15.49
N VAL A 52 42.29 17.28 -15.75
CA VAL A 52 43.43 16.38 -15.55
C VAL A 52 43.56 16.05 -14.07
N VAL A 53 43.36 14.78 -13.72
CA VAL A 53 43.74 14.22 -12.41
C VAL A 53 45.22 14.50 -12.20
N ARG A 54 45.59 15.15 -11.08
CA ARG A 54 47.00 15.24 -10.67
C ARG A 54 47.57 13.82 -10.63
N PRO A 55 48.58 13.48 -11.45
CA PRO A 55 49.22 12.19 -11.31
C PRO A 55 49.99 12.24 -9.99
N SER A 56 49.59 11.42 -9.01
CA SER A 56 50.57 10.96 -8.03
C SER A 56 51.58 10.13 -8.83
N GLU A 57 52.88 10.35 -8.62
CA GLU A 57 53.96 9.60 -9.26
C GLU A 57 54.03 8.13 -8.77
N ALA A 58 52.92 7.57 -8.29
CA ALA A 58 52.80 6.24 -7.75
C ALA A 58 51.40 5.66 -8.03
N ASP A 59 51.12 5.30 -9.28
CA ASP A 59 50.21 4.18 -9.57
C ASP A 59 50.31 3.78 -11.05
N GLY A 60 51.02 2.67 -11.31
CA GLY A 60 50.48 1.76 -12.31
C GLY A 60 49.15 1.27 -11.76
N LEU A 61 48.04 1.49 -12.47
CA LEU A 61 46.69 1.13 -12.04
C LEU A 61 46.70 -0.26 -11.40
N LYS A 62 46.57 -0.28 -10.07
CA LYS A 62 46.67 -1.51 -9.28
C LYS A 62 45.59 -2.48 -9.73
N GLU A 63 45.99 -3.69 -10.12
CA GLU A 63 45.04 -4.71 -10.56
C GLU A 63 44.05 -5.05 -9.43
N ILE A 64 42.75 -4.94 -9.69
CA ILE A 64 41.71 -5.24 -8.71
C ILE A 64 41.70 -6.74 -8.46
N LYS A 65 41.76 -7.14 -7.19
CA LYS A 65 41.66 -8.55 -6.79
C LYS A 65 40.27 -9.08 -7.12
N LEU A 66 40.20 -10.34 -7.53
CA LEU A 66 38.93 -11.05 -7.67
C LEU A 66 38.15 -11.00 -6.35
N THR A 67 36.84 -10.81 -6.43
CA THR A 67 35.95 -10.78 -5.26
C THR A 67 36.08 -12.07 -4.44
N SER A 68 36.16 -13.21 -5.12
CA SER A 68 36.41 -14.53 -4.51
C SER A 68 37.72 -14.62 -3.72
N ALA A 69 38.76 -13.88 -4.13
CA ALA A 69 40.04 -13.83 -3.43
C ALA A 69 40.05 -12.80 -2.29
N ALA A 70 39.29 -11.71 -2.45
CA ALA A 70 39.14 -10.67 -1.41
C ALA A 70 38.23 -11.12 -0.25
N TYR A 71 37.25 -11.99 -0.53
CA TYR A 71 36.26 -12.49 0.41
C TYR A 71 36.24 -14.03 0.42
N PRO A 72 37.25 -14.69 1.00
CA PRO A 72 37.41 -16.15 0.91
C PRO A 72 36.31 -16.96 1.61
N ASP A 73 35.54 -16.33 2.51
CA ASP A 73 34.40 -16.97 3.18
C ASP A 73 33.21 -17.17 2.24
N ILE A 74 33.14 -16.39 1.14
CA ILE A 74 32.16 -16.57 0.09
C ILE A 74 32.66 -17.69 -0.83
N LYS A 75 31.89 -18.77 -0.95
CA LYS A 75 32.25 -19.93 -1.78
C LYS A 75 31.39 -19.99 -3.03
N ARG A 76 31.98 -20.51 -4.12
CA ARG A 76 31.25 -20.84 -5.33
C ARG A 76 30.35 -22.02 -5.02
N ASP A 77 29.04 -21.88 -5.26
CA ASP A 77 28.11 -22.98 -5.08
C ASP A 77 28.39 -24.07 -6.13
N SER A 78 28.59 -25.30 -5.67
CA SER A 78 28.96 -26.44 -6.50
C SER A 78 27.81 -26.95 -7.37
N ARG A 79 26.57 -26.50 -7.12
CA ARG A 79 25.41 -26.86 -7.94
C ARG A 79 25.42 -26.20 -9.31
N PHE A 80 26.14 -25.09 -9.50
CA PHE A 80 26.24 -24.45 -10.80
C PHE A 80 27.29 -25.12 -11.68
N ALA A 81 26.88 -25.42 -12.91
CA ALA A 81 27.79 -25.82 -13.96
C ALA A 81 28.73 -24.65 -14.36
N GLU A 82 29.88 -25.00 -14.92
CA GLU A 82 30.79 -24.03 -15.53
C GLU A 82 30.41 -23.82 -17.01
N VAL A 83 30.57 -22.59 -17.49
CA VAL A 83 30.32 -22.26 -18.90
C VAL A 83 31.38 -22.93 -19.79
N ASN A 84 30.93 -23.63 -20.84
CA ASN A 84 31.79 -24.35 -21.80
C ASN A 84 31.41 -24.00 -23.25
N ILE A 85 32.13 -24.60 -24.21
CA ILE A 85 31.99 -24.31 -25.65
C ILE A 85 30.57 -24.58 -26.19
N VAL A 86 29.84 -25.54 -25.62
CA VAL A 86 28.46 -25.88 -26.04
C VAL A 86 27.50 -24.78 -25.61
N HIS A 87 27.63 -24.29 -24.38
CA HIS A 87 26.83 -23.17 -23.87
C HIS A 87 27.10 -21.90 -24.68
N ALA A 88 28.37 -21.58 -24.93
CA ALA A 88 28.74 -20.43 -25.75
C ALA A 88 28.17 -20.53 -27.18
N ALA A 89 28.17 -21.72 -27.79
CA ALA A 89 27.56 -21.96 -29.10
C ALA A 89 26.05 -21.72 -29.10
N TYR A 90 25.34 -22.27 -28.11
CA TYR A 90 23.89 -22.06 -27.97
C TYR A 90 23.52 -20.57 -27.94
N PHE A 91 24.23 -19.77 -27.14
CA PHE A 91 23.93 -18.34 -27.04
C PHE A 91 24.32 -17.55 -28.29
N ARG A 92 25.39 -17.94 -28.99
CA ARG A 92 25.74 -17.33 -30.29
C ARG A 92 24.65 -17.58 -31.33
N ASP A 93 24.11 -18.79 -31.37
CA ASP A 93 23.02 -19.15 -32.29
C ASP A 93 21.72 -18.41 -31.91
N LEU A 94 21.45 -18.25 -30.62
CA LEU A 94 20.26 -17.56 -30.13
C LEU A 94 20.27 -16.04 -30.36
N LEU A 95 21.39 -15.36 -30.05
CA LEU A 95 21.47 -13.89 -29.99
C LEU A 95 22.20 -13.25 -31.18
N GLY A 96 22.89 -14.07 -31.99
CA GLY A 96 23.76 -13.63 -33.06
C GLY A 96 25.06 -12.98 -32.56
N PRO A 97 25.95 -12.58 -33.49
CA PRO A 97 27.31 -12.11 -33.17
C PRO A 97 27.36 -10.80 -32.36
N SER A 98 26.35 -9.93 -32.50
CA SER A 98 26.26 -8.68 -31.71
C SER A 98 25.68 -8.87 -30.31
N GLY A 99 25.18 -10.06 -30.01
CA GLY A 99 24.48 -10.39 -28.77
C GLY A 99 25.31 -11.16 -27.75
N VAL A 100 26.54 -11.54 -28.10
CA VAL A 100 27.42 -12.34 -27.22
C VAL A 100 28.84 -11.78 -27.27
N ILE A 101 29.46 -11.61 -26.11
CA ILE A 101 30.91 -11.46 -25.96
C ILE A 101 31.42 -12.79 -25.39
N ASP A 102 32.17 -13.53 -26.19
CA ASP A 102 32.56 -14.92 -25.92
C ASP A 102 34.05 -15.04 -25.57
N GLY A 103 34.35 -15.06 -24.28
CA GLY A 103 35.68 -15.37 -23.73
C GLY A 103 35.89 -16.86 -23.45
N VAL A 104 34.97 -17.73 -23.88
CA VAL A 104 35.07 -19.18 -23.74
C VAL A 104 35.82 -19.79 -24.91
N THR A 105 35.49 -19.34 -26.14
CA THR A 105 36.09 -19.86 -27.38
C THR A 105 37.14 -18.94 -28.00
N ALA A 106 37.18 -17.67 -27.61
CA ALA A 106 38.14 -16.67 -28.06
C ALA A 106 38.80 -15.97 -26.86
N ASP A 107 39.92 -15.30 -27.11
CA ASP A 107 40.52 -14.38 -26.15
C ASP A 107 39.77 -13.04 -26.22
N ALA A 108 38.77 -12.89 -25.35
CA ALA A 108 37.94 -11.68 -25.21
C ALA A 108 38.10 -11.04 -23.82
N THR A 109 39.23 -11.28 -23.15
CA THR A 109 39.45 -10.82 -21.77
C THR A 109 39.33 -9.30 -21.65
N ASP A 110 39.88 -8.55 -22.60
CA ASP A 110 39.82 -7.08 -22.61
C ASP A 110 38.39 -6.56 -22.83
N ASP A 111 37.61 -7.22 -23.69
CA ASP A 111 36.22 -6.83 -23.99
C ASP A 111 35.27 -7.08 -22.80
N ILE A 112 35.55 -8.11 -21.99
CA ILE A 112 34.71 -8.52 -20.86
C ILE A 112 35.12 -7.79 -19.56
N ALA A 113 36.35 -7.29 -19.45
CA ALA A 113 36.91 -6.70 -18.23
C ALA A 113 35.99 -5.65 -17.59
N ALA A 114 35.46 -4.72 -18.38
CA ALA A 114 34.58 -3.64 -17.89
C ALA A 114 33.21 -4.12 -17.35
N PHE A 115 32.78 -5.33 -17.71
CA PHE A 115 31.54 -5.93 -17.21
C PHE A 115 31.75 -6.68 -15.89
N ASN A 116 32.98 -7.15 -15.64
CA ASN A 116 33.36 -7.83 -14.41
C ASN A 116 33.72 -6.88 -13.27
N GLU A 117 34.05 -5.61 -13.56
CA GLU A 117 34.44 -4.61 -12.56
C GLU A 117 33.28 -3.69 -12.19
N ASP A 118 33.07 -3.47 -10.89
CA ASP A 118 32.04 -2.55 -10.41
C ASP A 118 32.47 -1.08 -10.52
N TRP A 119 31.53 -0.15 -10.35
CA TRP A 119 31.78 1.28 -10.49
C TRP A 119 32.83 1.82 -9.50
N LEU A 120 32.87 1.28 -8.27
CA LEU A 120 33.85 1.67 -7.25
C LEU A 120 35.20 0.98 -7.42
N ARG A 121 35.36 0.06 -8.38
CA ARG A 121 36.56 -0.75 -8.59
C ARG A 121 36.97 -1.53 -7.33
N LYS A 122 35.97 -1.94 -6.54
CA LYS A 122 36.11 -2.71 -5.29
C LYS A 122 35.82 -4.19 -5.50
N TYR A 123 34.90 -4.53 -6.40
CA TYR A 123 34.47 -5.88 -6.69
C TYR A 123 34.81 -6.23 -8.14
N ARG A 124 35.41 -7.40 -8.35
CA ARG A 124 35.78 -7.93 -9.67
C ARG A 124 35.40 -9.41 -9.80
N GLY A 125 34.54 -9.71 -10.75
CA GLY A 125 34.18 -11.07 -11.15
C GLY A 125 35.19 -11.69 -12.13
N GLN A 126 34.91 -12.92 -12.53
CA GLN A 126 35.68 -13.70 -13.51
C GLN A 126 34.78 -14.35 -14.56
N SER A 127 33.66 -13.70 -14.91
CA SER A 127 32.79 -14.16 -15.98
C SER A 127 33.54 -14.21 -17.30
N ARG A 128 33.23 -15.24 -18.10
CA ARG A 128 33.79 -15.45 -19.44
C ARG A 128 32.77 -15.25 -20.55
N LEU A 129 31.54 -14.86 -20.20
CA LEU A 129 30.46 -14.75 -21.16
C LEU A 129 29.52 -13.60 -20.80
N VAL A 130 29.35 -12.66 -21.74
CA VAL A 130 28.38 -11.56 -21.63
C VAL A 130 27.32 -11.72 -22.71
N LEU A 131 26.06 -11.80 -22.29
CA LEU A 131 24.88 -11.90 -23.15
C LEU A 131 24.18 -10.55 -23.21
N LYS A 132 23.83 -10.10 -24.42
CA LYS A 132 23.18 -8.82 -24.67
C LYS A 132 21.87 -9.04 -25.41
N PRO A 133 20.79 -9.46 -24.74
CA PRO A 133 19.51 -9.69 -25.38
C PRO A 133 18.92 -8.39 -25.94
N ALA A 134 18.16 -8.49 -27.03
CA ALA A 134 17.45 -7.39 -27.69
C ALA A 134 15.92 -7.49 -27.52
N SER A 135 15.41 -8.54 -26.87
CA SER A 135 13.97 -8.74 -26.63
C SER A 135 13.69 -9.57 -25.38
N THR A 136 12.46 -9.46 -24.86
CA THR A 136 11.97 -10.27 -23.74
C THR A 136 11.99 -11.77 -24.04
N ASP A 137 11.72 -12.17 -25.28
CA ASP A 137 11.78 -13.57 -25.73
C ASP A 137 13.22 -14.13 -25.67
N GLU A 138 14.22 -13.32 -26.05
CA GLU A 138 15.62 -13.70 -25.88
C GLU A 138 15.99 -13.86 -24.40
N VAL A 139 15.54 -12.94 -23.51
CA VAL A 139 15.75 -13.07 -22.05
C VAL A 139 15.10 -14.35 -21.51
N SER A 140 13.86 -14.63 -21.91
CA SER A 140 13.11 -15.84 -21.56
C SER A 140 13.87 -17.11 -21.94
N LYS A 141 14.35 -17.19 -23.19
CA LYS A 141 15.13 -18.35 -23.67
C LYS A 141 16.49 -18.48 -22.99
N ILE A 142 17.18 -17.36 -22.72
CA ILE A 142 18.42 -17.37 -21.97
C ILE A 142 18.18 -17.94 -20.57
N LEU A 143 17.20 -17.42 -19.83
CA LEU A 143 16.94 -17.85 -18.46
C LEU A 143 16.45 -19.30 -18.40
N ALA A 144 15.56 -19.72 -19.29
CA ALA A 144 15.13 -21.12 -19.39
C ALA A 144 16.32 -22.08 -19.62
N TYR A 145 17.23 -21.72 -20.54
CA TYR A 145 18.44 -22.52 -20.79
C TYR A 145 19.40 -22.54 -19.60
N CYS A 146 19.67 -21.37 -19.01
CA CYS A 146 20.51 -21.28 -17.82
C CYS A 146 19.93 -22.09 -16.65
N ASN A 147 18.61 -22.09 -16.50
CA ASN A 147 17.92 -22.86 -15.47
C ASN A 147 18.07 -24.36 -15.70
N GLU A 148 17.85 -24.83 -16.93
CA GLU A 148 18.02 -26.24 -17.30
C GLU A 148 19.46 -26.72 -17.13
N GLN A 149 20.44 -25.88 -17.49
CA GLN A 149 21.87 -26.20 -17.43
C GLN A 149 22.53 -25.86 -16.09
N LYS A 150 21.76 -25.33 -15.12
CA LYS A 150 22.27 -24.84 -13.82
C LYS A 150 23.44 -23.87 -14.00
N LEU A 151 23.28 -22.86 -14.85
CA LEU A 151 24.25 -21.78 -15.06
C LEU A 151 23.82 -20.53 -14.28
N ALA A 152 24.67 -20.03 -13.39
CA ALA A 152 24.38 -18.81 -12.66
C ALA A 152 24.42 -17.59 -13.59
N VAL A 153 23.57 -16.60 -13.32
CA VAL A 153 23.48 -15.37 -14.12
C VAL A 153 23.47 -14.13 -13.23
N VAL A 154 24.00 -13.02 -13.75
CA VAL A 154 23.94 -11.69 -13.12
C VAL A 154 23.32 -10.70 -14.11
N PRO A 155 22.12 -10.16 -13.83
CA PRO A 155 21.54 -9.11 -14.64
C PRO A 155 22.30 -7.80 -14.44
N GLN A 156 22.61 -7.14 -15.54
CA GLN A 156 23.39 -5.91 -15.53
C GLN A 156 22.74 -4.83 -16.39
N GLY A 157 22.49 -3.68 -15.76
CA GLY A 157 22.08 -2.44 -16.44
C GLY A 157 23.29 -1.62 -16.87
N GLY A 158 23.32 -0.35 -16.43
CA GLY A 158 24.42 0.59 -16.68
C GLY A 158 25.67 0.37 -15.83
N ASN A 159 25.68 -0.64 -14.95
CA ASN A 159 26.77 -0.97 -14.02
C ASN A 159 27.21 0.21 -13.11
N THR A 160 26.24 0.94 -12.55
CA THR A 160 26.47 2.10 -11.66
C THR A 160 26.10 1.83 -10.19
N GLY A 161 25.83 0.56 -9.83
CA GLY A 161 25.50 0.16 -8.45
C GLY A 161 26.73 0.23 -7.54
N LEU A 162 26.52 0.51 -6.25
CA LEU A 162 27.60 0.79 -5.28
C LEU A 162 27.82 -0.32 -4.24
N VAL A 163 27.08 -1.42 -4.36
CA VAL A 163 27.05 -2.52 -3.38
C VAL A 163 27.52 -3.87 -3.96
N GLY A 164 28.13 -3.84 -5.15
CA GLY A 164 28.64 -5.04 -5.83
C GLY A 164 27.56 -5.98 -6.38
N GLY A 165 26.30 -5.55 -6.45
CA GLY A 165 25.20 -6.36 -6.98
C GLY A 165 25.13 -6.45 -8.51
N SER A 166 25.83 -5.56 -9.22
CA SER A 166 25.80 -5.49 -10.69
C SER A 166 26.92 -6.29 -11.38
N VAL A 167 27.80 -6.95 -10.62
CA VAL A 167 28.93 -7.71 -11.16
C VAL A 167 28.99 -9.13 -10.56
N PRO A 168 29.59 -10.09 -11.27
CA PRO A 168 29.78 -11.45 -10.77
C PRO A 168 30.70 -11.51 -9.54
N VAL A 169 30.50 -12.52 -8.69
CA VAL A 169 31.46 -12.88 -7.63
C VAL A 169 32.48 -13.89 -8.15
N PHE A 170 32.00 -14.85 -8.96
CA PHE A 170 32.77 -15.89 -9.61
C PHE A 170 32.58 -15.77 -11.13
N ASP A 171 32.09 -16.84 -11.76
CA ASP A 171 32.00 -17.07 -13.21
C ASP A 171 30.57 -16.94 -13.75
N GLU A 172 29.66 -16.29 -13.01
CA GLU A 172 28.27 -16.10 -13.42
C GLU A 172 28.17 -15.43 -14.81
N ILE A 173 27.22 -15.86 -15.64
CA ILE A 173 26.98 -15.27 -16.97
C ILE A 173 26.39 -13.86 -16.78
N ILE A 174 26.98 -12.86 -17.41
CA ILE A 174 26.45 -11.49 -17.33
C ILE A 174 25.36 -11.32 -18.39
N ILE A 175 24.15 -10.95 -17.97
CA ILE A 175 23.04 -10.60 -18.88
C ILE A 175 22.91 -9.07 -18.89
N ASN A 176 23.50 -8.43 -19.90
CA ASN A 176 23.53 -6.99 -20.02
C ASN A 176 22.36 -6.46 -20.87
N MET A 177 21.56 -5.56 -20.30
CA MET A 177 20.30 -5.10 -20.88
C MET A 177 20.44 -3.97 -21.92
N SER A 178 21.67 -3.53 -22.26
CA SER A 178 21.91 -2.34 -23.10
C SER A 178 21.31 -2.39 -24.51
N ARG A 179 21.08 -3.59 -25.08
CA ARG A 179 20.43 -3.75 -26.39
C ARG A 179 18.90 -3.62 -26.34
N MET A 180 18.29 -3.70 -25.15
CA MET A 180 16.87 -3.40 -24.92
C MET A 180 16.72 -1.93 -24.50
N SER A 181 16.85 -1.00 -25.46
CA SER A 181 16.94 0.44 -25.20
C SER A 181 15.89 1.27 -25.96
N ARG A 182 14.72 0.70 -26.26
CA ARG A 182 13.65 1.40 -26.96
C ARG A 182 12.70 2.12 -26.00
N ILE A 183 12.37 3.36 -26.33
CA ILE A 183 11.18 4.04 -25.82
C ILE A 183 9.98 3.49 -26.60
N ARG A 184 9.03 2.85 -25.93
CA ARG A 184 7.94 2.08 -26.55
C ARG A 184 6.74 2.97 -26.88
N SER A 185 6.26 3.72 -25.90
CA SER A 185 5.13 4.63 -26.05
C SER A 185 5.16 5.69 -24.95
N PHE A 186 4.50 6.81 -25.22
CA PHE A 186 4.22 7.84 -24.25
C PHE A 186 2.83 8.40 -24.51
N ASP A 187 1.99 8.41 -23.48
CA ASP A 187 0.67 9.05 -23.50
C ASP A 187 0.79 10.43 -22.85
N ASP A 188 0.67 11.47 -23.67
CA ASP A 188 0.83 12.86 -23.24
C ASP A 188 -0.36 13.41 -22.46
N VAL A 189 -1.48 12.68 -22.43
CA VAL A 189 -2.64 13.02 -21.60
C VAL A 189 -2.45 12.47 -20.19
N SER A 190 -2.10 11.18 -20.07
CA SER A 190 -1.90 10.57 -18.75
C SER A 190 -0.51 10.84 -18.16
N GLY A 191 0.49 11.18 -18.97
CA GLY A 191 1.88 11.27 -18.57
C GLY A 191 2.57 9.91 -18.42
N THR A 192 1.96 8.82 -18.91
CA THR A 192 2.52 7.47 -18.77
C THR A 192 3.56 7.18 -19.86
N LEU A 193 4.77 6.79 -19.44
CA LEU A 193 5.87 6.37 -20.29
C LEU A 193 6.06 4.85 -20.20
N VAL A 194 6.17 4.18 -21.36
CA VAL A 194 6.57 2.77 -21.44
C VAL A 194 7.92 2.67 -22.14
N VAL A 195 8.89 2.02 -21.50
CA VAL A 195 10.27 1.88 -21.96
C VAL A 195 10.80 0.47 -21.75
N ASP A 196 11.78 0.08 -22.57
CA ASP A 196 12.61 -1.08 -22.26
C ASP A 196 13.51 -0.82 -21.03
N ALA A 197 13.84 -1.88 -20.30
CA ALA A 197 14.64 -1.82 -19.09
C ALA A 197 16.05 -1.25 -19.29
N GLY A 198 16.63 -1.36 -20.49
CA GLY A 198 17.96 -0.85 -20.83
C GLY A 198 17.99 0.60 -21.32
N VAL A 199 16.87 1.34 -21.29
CA VAL A 199 16.88 2.78 -21.60
C VAL A 199 17.67 3.53 -20.54
N ILE A 200 18.62 4.37 -20.97
CA ILE A 200 19.39 5.26 -20.09
C ILE A 200 18.48 6.34 -19.53
N LEU A 201 18.58 6.64 -18.23
CA LEU A 201 17.72 7.61 -17.55
C LEU A 201 17.76 9.01 -18.21
N GLU A 202 18.94 9.52 -18.55
CA GLU A 202 19.09 10.82 -19.23
C GLU A 202 18.41 10.84 -20.61
N VAL A 203 18.44 9.71 -21.34
CA VAL A 203 17.76 9.59 -22.64
C VAL A 203 16.24 9.65 -22.45
N ALA A 204 15.71 8.98 -21.42
CA ALA A 204 14.30 9.05 -21.09
C ALA A 204 13.88 10.47 -20.66
N ASP A 205 14.63 11.14 -19.78
CA ASP A 205 14.30 12.50 -19.34
C ASP A 205 14.35 13.50 -20.50
N ARG A 206 15.35 13.40 -21.40
CA ARG A 206 15.45 14.27 -22.58
C ARG A 206 14.27 14.09 -23.52
N TYR A 207 13.84 12.86 -23.76
CA TYR A 207 12.66 12.56 -24.55
C TYR A 207 11.38 13.14 -23.92
N LEU A 208 11.24 13.05 -22.60
CA LEU A 208 10.12 13.65 -21.86
C LEU A 208 10.19 15.19 -21.88
N ALA A 209 11.39 15.78 -21.84
CA ALA A 209 11.60 17.22 -21.86
C ALA A 209 11.00 17.87 -23.12
N GLU A 210 11.20 17.24 -24.28
CA GLU A 210 10.62 17.67 -25.56
C GLU A 210 9.08 17.70 -25.54
N LYS A 211 8.46 16.97 -24.61
CA LYS A 211 7.01 16.85 -24.44
C LYS A 211 6.46 17.63 -23.25
N GLY A 212 7.32 18.36 -22.52
CA GLY A 212 6.91 19.12 -21.33
C GLY A 212 6.74 18.25 -20.08
N TYR A 213 7.43 17.11 -20.00
CA TYR A 213 7.43 16.20 -18.85
C TYR A 213 8.85 15.98 -18.31
N ILE A 214 8.93 15.39 -17.12
CA ILE A 214 10.19 14.95 -16.48
C ILE A 214 10.07 13.48 -16.08
N PHE A 215 11.20 12.79 -15.99
CA PHE A 215 11.23 11.51 -15.29
C PHE A 215 11.06 11.76 -13.77
N PRO A 216 10.29 10.95 -13.02
CA PRO A 216 10.01 11.20 -11.59
C PRO A 216 11.22 11.03 -10.67
N LEU A 217 12.34 10.57 -11.21
CA LEU A 217 13.60 10.27 -10.53
C LEU A 217 14.73 11.04 -11.21
N ASP A 218 15.66 11.59 -10.43
CA ASP A 218 16.93 12.12 -10.94
C ASP A 218 18.08 11.80 -9.97
N LEU A 219 19.24 11.46 -10.52
CA LEU A 219 20.41 11.02 -9.76
C LEU A 219 21.72 11.28 -10.50
N GLY A 220 22.84 11.33 -9.79
CA GLY A 220 24.15 11.69 -10.37
C GLY A 220 24.63 10.77 -11.51
N ALA A 221 24.21 9.51 -11.52
CA ALA A 221 24.54 8.54 -12.56
C ALA A 221 23.61 8.54 -13.79
N LYS A 222 22.76 9.58 -13.97
CA LYS A 222 21.69 9.61 -15.01
C LYS A 222 22.18 9.35 -16.43
N GLY A 223 23.43 9.72 -16.74
CA GLY A 223 24.05 9.52 -18.06
C GLY A 223 24.39 8.06 -18.39
N SER A 224 24.38 7.17 -17.41
CA SER A 224 24.76 5.76 -17.57
C SER A 224 23.75 4.78 -16.97
N CYS A 225 23.05 5.14 -15.88
CA CYS A 225 22.11 4.22 -15.25
C CYS A 225 20.92 3.91 -16.18
N HIS A 226 20.46 2.66 -16.14
CA HIS A 226 19.33 2.20 -16.93
C HIS A 226 18.06 2.20 -16.08
N VAL A 227 16.90 2.47 -16.68
CA VAL A 227 15.59 2.51 -16.00
C VAL A 227 15.30 1.20 -15.26
N GLY A 228 15.57 0.04 -15.86
CA GLY A 228 15.38 -1.25 -15.20
C GLY A 228 16.30 -1.45 -13.99
N GLY A 229 17.53 -0.91 -14.04
CA GLY A 229 18.44 -0.88 -12.90
C GLY A 229 17.91 -0.01 -11.77
N ASN A 230 17.43 1.20 -12.10
CA ASN A 230 16.81 2.10 -11.13
C ASN A 230 15.62 1.43 -10.42
N VAL A 231 14.76 0.73 -11.16
CA VAL A 231 13.62 0.00 -10.60
C VAL A 231 14.09 -1.18 -9.75
N ALA A 232 15.04 -1.98 -10.24
CA ALA A 232 15.56 -3.14 -9.51
C ALA A 232 16.23 -2.76 -8.18
N THR A 233 16.82 -1.57 -8.08
CA THR A 233 17.42 -1.07 -6.83
C THR A 233 16.48 -0.17 -6.03
N ASN A 234 15.27 0.11 -6.51
CA ASN A 234 14.38 1.16 -5.97
C ASN A 234 15.13 2.48 -5.72
N ALA A 235 15.83 2.97 -6.74
CA ALA A 235 16.66 4.18 -6.64
C ALA A 235 15.86 5.38 -6.10
N GLY A 236 16.46 6.12 -5.17
CA GLY A 236 15.87 7.29 -4.51
C GLY A 236 16.19 8.62 -5.19
N GLY A 237 17.22 9.34 -4.75
CA GLY A 237 17.76 10.50 -5.47
C GLY A 237 17.12 11.85 -5.18
N LEU A 238 17.55 12.86 -5.94
CA LEU A 238 17.49 14.29 -5.56
C LEU A 238 16.08 14.88 -5.47
N ARG A 239 15.06 14.16 -5.97
CA ARG A 239 13.67 14.64 -6.08
C ARG A 239 12.66 13.70 -5.42
N LEU A 240 13.14 12.72 -4.63
CA LEU A 240 12.27 11.76 -3.95
C LEU A 240 11.28 12.46 -3.00
N LEU A 241 11.72 13.52 -2.30
CA LEU A 241 10.86 14.38 -1.48
C LEU A 241 9.57 14.82 -2.17
N ARG A 242 9.60 15.09 -3.48
CA ARG A 242 8.44 15.60 -4.22
C ARG A 242 7.66 14.53 -4.97
N TYR A 243 8.36 13.62 -5.63
CA TYR A 243 7.73 12.64 -6.53
C TYR A 243 7.62 11.25 -5.92
N GLY A 244 8.25 11.02 -4.75
CA GLY A 244 8.19 9.76 -4.01
C GLY A 244 9.00 8.63 -4.61
N SER A 245 8.92 7.46 -3.97
CA SER A 245 9.61 6.24 -4.39
C SER A 245 9.11 5.70 -5.74
N LEU A 246 9.95 4.93 -6.42
CA LEU A 246 9.54 4.16 -7.60
C LEU A 246 8.41 3.17 -7.32
N HIS A 247 8.22 2.70 -6.09
CA HIS A 247 7.05 1.90 -5.70
C HIS A 247 5.71 2.59 -6.00
N GLY A 248 5.67 3.93 -5.97
CA GLY A 248 4.47 4.72 -6.28
C GLY A 248 4.40 5.24 -7.72
N ASN A 249 5.54 5.33 -8.41
CA ASN A 249 5.65 5.86 -9.77
C ASN A 249 5.60 4.78 -10.85
N VAL A 250 6.11 3.59 -10.60
CA VAL A 250 5.98 2.46 -11.53
C VAL A 250 4.52 2.02 -11.54
N LEU A 251 3.88 2.04 -12.71
CA LEU A 251 2.49 1.62 -12.90
C LEU A 251 2.40 0.13 -13.21
N GLY A 252 3.40 -0.41 -13.90
CA GLY A 252 3.48 -1.81 -14.30
C GLY A 252 4.87 -2.17 -14.81
N LEU A 253 5.16 -3.47 -14.90
CA LEU A 253 6.42 -3.98 -15.45
C LEU A 253 6.22 -5.30 -16.18
N GLU A 254 7.13 -5.58 -17.11
CA GLU A 254 7.32 -6.90 -17.69
C GLU A 254 8.64 -7.46 -17.15
N ALA A 255 8.62 -8.66 -16.58
CA ALA A 255 9.81 -9.33 -16.06
C ALA A 255 9.85 -10.79 -16.51
N VAL A 256 11.03 -11.39 -16.43
CA VAL A 256 11.25 -12.80 -16.74
C VAL A 256 11.80 -13.50 -15.50
N LEU A 257 11.10 -14.54 -15.05
CA LEU A 257 11.47 -15.38 -13.91
C LEU A 257 12.63 -16.33 -14.27
N PRO A 258 13.29 -16.94 -13.28
CA PRO A 258 14.44 -17.82 -13.52
C PRO A 258 14.17 -18.99 -14.48
N ASP A 259 12.96 -19.56 -14.52
CA ASP A 259 12.59 -20.62 -15.48
C ASP A 259 12.29 -20.12 -16.90
N GLY A 260 12.45 -18.81 -17.14
CA GLY A 260 12.10 -18.17 -18.40
C GLY A 260 10.63 -17.76 -18.50
N THR A 261 9.80 -17.98 -17.48
CA THR A 261 8.40 -17.52 -17.49
C THR A 261 8.33 -16.00 -17.57
N VAL A 262 7.57 -15.48 -18.53
CA VAL A 262 7.33 -14.04 -18.68
C VAL A 262 6.15 -13.63 -17.79
N VAL A 263 6.42 -12.72 -16.86
CA VAL A 263 5.42 -12.01 -16.07
C VAL A 263 5.09 -10.71 -16.79
N ASP A 264 3.92 -10.66 -17.41
CA ASP A 264 3.40 -9.47 -18.07
C ASP A 264 2.34 -8.79 -17.19
N ASP A 265 2.80 -7.82 -16.40
CA ASP A 265 1.96 -6.88 -15.66
C ASP A 265 2.30 -5.44 -16.10
N LEU A 266 2.48 -5.23 -17.41
CA LEU A 266 2.84 -3.94 -18.00
C LEU A 266 1.64 -2.98 -18.06
N CYS A 267 1.01 -2.76 -16.92
CA CYS A 267 -0.12 -1.87 -16.72
C CYS A 267 0.27 -0.39 -16.95
N THR A 268 -0.60 0.36 -17.63
CA THR A 268 -0.48 1.82 -17.83
C THR A 268 -1.51 2.62 -17.03
N LEU A 269 -2.32 1.94 -16.21
CA LEU A 269 -3.37 2.56 -15.41
C LEU A 269 -2.81 3.13 -14.11
N ARG A 270 -3.30 4.32 -13.71
CA ARG A 270 -2.92 4.93 -12.43
C ARG A 270 -3.41 4.13 -11.22
N LYS A 271 -4.51 3.37 -11.37
CA LYS A 271 -5.10 2.52 -10.33
C LYS A 271 -5.48 1.18 -10.94
N ASN A 272 -4.96 0.09 -10.38
CA ASN A 272 -5.33 -1.27 -10.75
C ASN A 272 -5.29 -2.18 -9.51
N ASN A 273 -6.45 -2.47 -8.92
CA ASN A 273 -6.56 -3.24 -7.67
C ASN A 273 -7.10 -4.67 -7.92
N THR A 274 -6.73 -5.29 -9.05
CA THR A 274 -7.19 -6.63 -9.44
C THR A 274 -6.30 -7.75 -8.91
N GLY A 275 -6.08 -7.79 -7.60
CA GLY A 275 -5.24 -8.80 -6.93
C GLY A 275 -4.00 -8.20 -6.26
N TYR A 276 -2.98 -9.04 -6.04
CA TYR A 276 -1.71 -8.61 -5.45
C TYR A 276 -0.95 -7.70 -6.40
N ASP A 277 -0.31 -6.68 -5.85
CA ASP A 277 0.55 -5.77 -6.62
C ASP A 277 1.93 -6.40 -6.86
N LEU A 278 1.98 -7.44 -7.70
CA LEU A 278 3.14 -8.31 -7.87
C LEU A 278 4.38 -7.57 -8.39
N LYS A 279 4.20 -6.48 -9.14
CA LYS A 279 5.31 -5.63 -9.59
C LYS A 279 6.17 -5.16 -8.41
N GLN A 280 5.56 -4.94 -7.23
CA GLN A 280 6.25 -4.44 -6.04
C GLN A 280 7.35 -5.37 -5.54
N LEU A 281 7.27 -6.67 -5.83
CA LEU A 281 8.30 -7.65 -5.45
C LEU A 281 9.60 -7.46 -6.26
N PHE A 282 9.51 -6.96 -7.48
CA PHE A 282 10.67 -6.73 -8.36
C PHE A 282 11.33 -5.37 -8.12
N ILE A 283 10.56 -4.39 -7.63
CA ILE A 283 11.07 -3.06 -7.28
C ILE A 283 11.90 -3.19 -6.00
N GLY A 284 13.20 -2.91 -6.07
CA GLY A 284 14.14 -3.20 -4.97
C GLY A 284 14.53 -4.68 -4.84
N GLY A 285 14.14 -5.53 -5.79
CA GLY A 285 14.48 -6.96 -5.80
C GLY A 285 15.90 -7.28 -6.28
N GLU A 286 16.64 -6.28 -6.77
CA GLU A 286 18.05 -6.35 -7.20
C GLU A 286 18.33 -7.49 -8.21
N GLY A 287 17.34 -7.85 -9.02
CA GLY A 287 17.43 -8.93 -10.00
C GLY A 287 17.39 -10.34 -9.40
N THR A 288 17.18 -10.49 -8.09
CA THR A 288 17.26 -11.78 -7.40
C THR A 288 16.09 -12.72 -7.67
N ILE A 289 14.91 -12.21 -8.06
CA ILE A 289 13.71 -13.02 -8.33
C ILE A 289 13.30 -13.01 -9.80
N GLY A 290 14.04 -12.31 -10.66
CA GLY A 290 13.77 -12.19 -12.09
C GLY A 290 14.39 -10.94 -12.72
N ILE A 291 14.39 -10.90 -14.06
CA ILE A 291 14.97 -9.81 -14.85
C ILE A 291 13.85 -8.92 -15.40
N ILE A 292 13.84 -7.64 -15.00
CA ILE A 292 12.92 -6.63 -15.55
C ILE A 292 13.32 -6.35 -17.01
N THR A 293 12.36 -6.41 -17.92
CA THR A 293 12.57 -6.21 -19.37
C THR A 293 11.87 -4.97 -19.91
N LYS A 294 10.72 -4.58 -19.34
CA LYS A 294 10.02 -3.33 -19.65
C LYS A 294 9.43 -2.69 -18.40
N VAL A 295 9.27 -1.37 -18.43
CA VAL A 295 8.71 -0.59 -17.33
C VAL A 295 7.68 0.39 -17.88
N SER A 296 6.53 0.46 -17.22
CA SER A 296 5.52 1.50 -17.36
C SER A 296 5.56 2.41 -16.14
N ILE A 297 5.74 3.70 -16.34
CA ILE A 297 5.99 4.67 -15.25
C ILE A 297 5.22 5.98 -15.48
N ILE A 298 4.64 6.54 -14.41
CA ILE A 298 4.01 7.86 -14.47
C ILE A 298 5.09 8.95 -14.44
N CYS A 299 5.01 9.90 -15.37
CA CYS A 299 5.95 11.02 -15.49
C CYS A 299 5.26 12.33 -15.12
N PRO A 300 5.77 13.09 -14.14
CA PRO A 300 5.24 14.40 -13.80
C PRO A 300 5.43 15.41 -14.93
N GLN A 301 4.56 16.41 -14.97
CA GLN A 301 4.76 17.56 -15.87
C GLN A 301 6.01 18.33 -15.46
N ARG A 302 6.73 18.84 -16.47
CA ARG A 302 7.88 19.70 -16.27
C ARG A 302 7.41 21.05 -15.75
N SER A 303 7.86 21.42 -14.56
CA SER A 303 7.52 22.69 -13.92
C SER A 303 7.96 23.88 -14.76
N LYS A 304 7.12 24.92 -14.79
CA LYS A 304 7.38 26.15 -15.55
C LYS A 304 8.33 27.09 -14.81
N ALA A 305 8.36 26.99 -13.49
CA ALA A 305 9.25 27.74 -12.62
C ALA A 305 10.06 26.76 -11.78
N VAL A 306 11.38 26.96 -11.79
CA VAL A 306 12.33 26.23 -10.95
C VAL A 306 13.26 27.26 -10.32
N ASN A 307 13.36 27.24 -9.00
CA ASN A 307 14.27 28.13 -8.25
C ASN A 307 15.20 27.27 -7.41
N VAL A 308 16.46 27.70 -7.29
CA VAL A 308 17.47 27.03 -6.47
C VAL A 308 18.11 28.06 -5.54
N ALA A 309 18.02 27.81 -4.24
CA ALA A 309 18.66 28.60 -3.21
C ALA A 309 19.70 27.77 -2.45
N PHE A 310 20.79 28.41 -2.03
CA PHE A 310 21.88 27.80 -1.29
C PHE A 310 22.18 28.62 -0.05
N PHE A 311 22.18 27.98 1.12
CA PHE A 311 22.23 28.65 2.44
C PHE A 311 23.40 28.15 3.27
N GLY A 312 23.98 29.04 4.08
CA GLY A 312 24.92 28.73 5.14
C GLY A 312 24.24 28.78 6.51
N LEU A 313 24.54 27.82 7.38
CA LEU A 313 23.91 27.66 8.70
C LEU A 313 24.95 27.34 9.78
N GLU A 314 24.74 27.86 10.98
CA GLU A 314 25.66 27.69 12.12
C GLU A 314 25.58 26.32 12.81
N SER A 315 24.48 25.57 12.64
CA SER A 315 24.30 24.28 13.31
C SER A 315 23.28 23.36 12.63
N TYR A 316 23.30 22.09 13.02
CA TYR A 316 22.33 21.10 12.54
C TYR A 316 20.89 21.40 13.03
N GLU A 317 20.74 21.97 14.23
CA GLU A 317 19.44 22.43 14.74
C GLU A 317 18.86 23.54 13.86
N LYS A 318 19.72 24.45 13.36
CA LYS A 318 19.32 25.49 12.41
C LYS A 318 18.89 24.89 11.07
N ALA A 319 19.58 23.84 10.58
CA ALA A 319 19.14 23.10 9.41
C ALA A 319 17.74 22.47 9.60
N GLN A 320 17.46 21.91 10.79
CA GLN A 320 16.12 21.38 11.11
C GLN A 320 15.05 22.48 11.16
N GLN A 321 15.37 23.65 11.72
CA GLN A 321 14.49 24.82 11.73
C GLN A 321 14.20 25.30 10.30
N ALA A 322 15.22 25.43 9.46
CA ALA A 322 15.09 25.80 8.05
C ALA A 322 14.23 24.79 7.28
N PHE A 323 14.44 23.48 7.49
CA PHE A 323 13.63 22.44 6.85
C PHE A 323 12.16 22.50 7.29
N LYS A 324 11.90 22.72 8.59
CA LYS A 324 10.53 22.88 9.11
C LYS A 324 9.85 24.12 8.50
N ALA A 325 10.56 25.24 8.41
CA ALA A 325 10.07 26.47 7.79
C ALA A 325 9.79 26.26 6.29
N ALA A 326 10.71 25.62 5.56
CA ALA A 326 10.56 25.32 4.14
C ALA A 326 9.28 24.48 3.88
N LYS A 327 9.03 23.44 4.67
CA LYS A 327 7.80 22.64 4.55
C LYS A 327 6.54 23.45 4.84
N GLY A 328 6.57 24.35 5.83
CA GLY A 328 5.42 25.17 6.20
C GLY A 328 5.09 26.28 5.20
N GLN A 329 6.11 26.88 4.60
CA GLN A 329 5.97 28.11 3.80
C GLN A 329 6.03 27.85 2.29
N LEU A 330 6.95 26.99 1.83
CA LEU A 330 7.05 26.60 0.43
C LEU A 330 5.99 25.53 0.11
N GLY A 331 5.73 24.61 1.04
CA GLY A 331 4.65 23.63 0.91
C GLY A 331 4.80 22.77 -0.34
N GLU A 332 3.80 22.81 -1.21
CA GLU A 332 3.70 21.93 -2.37
C GLU A 332 4.71 22.21 -3.47
N ILE A 333 5.38 23.37 -3.48
CA ILE A 333 6.39 23.68 -4.52
C ILE A 333 7.77 23.18 -4.15
N LEU A 334 8.03 22.79 -2.90
CA LEU A 334 9.33 22.25 -2.49
C LEU A 334 9.67 20.97 -3.29
N SER A 335 10.82 20.94 -3.96
CA SER A 335 11.26 19.80 -4.78
C SER A 335 12.53 19.12 -4.29
N ALA A 336 13.42 19.83 -3.60
CA ALA A 336 14.58 19.26 -2.94
C ALA A 336 14.95 20.02 -1.67
N PHE A 337 15.48 19.31 -0.68
CA PHE A 337 16.13 19.90 0.49
C PHE A 337 17.33 19.04 0.89
N GLU A 338 18.51 19.49 0.51
CA GLU A 338 19.76 18.77 0.64
C GLU A 338 20.63 19.40 1.73
N LEU A 339 21.16 18.57 2.63
CA LEU A 339 22.10 18.97 3.67
C LEU A 339 23.53 18.62 3.26
N MET A 340 24.48 19.51 3.56
CA MET A 340 25.92 19.29 3.40
C MET A 340 26.66 19.90 4.59
N ASP A 341 27.67 19.23 5.12
CA ASP A 341 28.53 19.81 6.14
C ASP A 341 29.67 20.68 5.57
N GLY A 342 30.30 21.49 6.41
CA GLY A 342 31.41 22.35 5.99
C GLY A 342 32.60 21.56 5.45
N ARG A 343 32.93 20.42 6.09
CA ARG A 343 34.08 19.62 5.68
C ARG A 343 33.90 19.02 4.28
N SER A 344 32.69 18.61 3.88
CA SER A 344 32.42 18.17 2.51
C SER A 344 32.62 19.30 1.51
N GLN A 345 32.20 20.53 1.83
CA GLN A 345 32.41 21.69 0.95
C GLN A 345 33.89 22.05 0.82
N ASP A 346 34.68 21.92 1.89
CA ASP A 346 36.12 22.13 1.86
C ASP A 346 36.82 21.14 0.93
N LEU A 347 36.44 19.85 1.00
CA LEU A 347 37.01 18.81 0.15
C LEU A 347 36.61 19.00 -1.31
N VAL A 348 35.37 19.41 -1.59
CA VAL A 348 34.94 19.78 -2.95
C VAL A 348 35.74 20.97 -3.47
N HIS A 349 35.90 22.02 -2.66
CA HIS A 349 36.67 23.20 -3.05
C HIS A 349 38.14 22.87 -3.31
N ALA A 350 38.77 22.05 -2.47
CA ALA A 350 40.17 21.64 -2.62
C ALA A 350 40.43 20.91 -3.94
N VAL A 351 39.47 20.11 -4.42
CA VAL A 351 39.57 19.35 -5.67
C VAL A 351 39.21 20.22 -6.88
N ARG A 352 38.06 20.89 -6.84
CA ARG A 352 37.52 21.61 -8.00
C ARG A 352 38.06 23.03 -8.16
N GLN A 353 38.54 23.64 -7.08
CA GLN A 353 39.06 25.02 -7.03
C GLN A 353 38.08 26.09 -7.56
N ASN A 354 36.79 25.75 -7.63
CA ASN A 354 35.75 26.69 -8.03
C ASN A 354 35.51 27.72 -6.92
N LYS A 355 35.08 28.93 -7.31
CA LYS A 355 34.65 29.97 -6.38
C LYS A 355 33.48 29.45 -5.54
N ARG A 356 33.58 29.51 -4.21
CA ARG A 356 32.49 29.13 -3.29
C ARG A 356 31.22 29.97 -3.55
N PRO A 357 30.01 29.41 -3.35
CA PRO A 357 28.77 30.15 -3.53
C PRO A 357 28.59 31.32 -2.56
N LEU A 358 29.07 31.16 -1.33
CA LEU A 358 29.01 32.13 -0.24
C LEU A 358 30.41 32.64 0.09
N GLU A 359 30.52 33.88 0.59
CA GLU A 359 31.81 34.49 0.95
C GLU A 359 32.33 33.98 2.31
N ALA A 360 31.41 33.74 3.26
CA ALA A 360 31.74 33.19 4.57
C ALA A 360 31.72 31.65 4.55
N GLU A 361 32.51 31.05 5.45
CA GLU A 361 32.47 29.62 5.71
C GLU A 361 31.48 29.32 6.83
N HIS A 362 30.67 28.29 6.63
CA HIS A 362 29.65 27.84 7.58
C HIS A 362 29.85 26.36 7.95
N PRO A 363 29.50 25.95 9.18
CA PRO A 363 29.53 24.54 9.60
C PRO A 363 28.58 23.65 8.79
N PHE A 364 27.45 24.20 8.32
CA PHE A 364 26.46 23.49 7.52
C PHE A 364 25.99 24.34 6.34
N TYR A 365 25.56 23.66 5.30
CA TYR A 365 24.95 24.23 4.12
C TYR A 365 23.68 23.47 3.75
N CYS A 366 22.69 24.19 3.24
CA CYS A 366 21.48 23.58 2.67
C CYS A 366 21.26 24.07 1.23
N LEU A 367 20.90 23.16 0.34
CA LEU A 367 20.38 23.49 -0.99
C LEU A 367 18.88 23.22 -1.02
N VAL A 368 18.11 24.24 -1.39
CA VAL A 368 16.65 24.16 -1.50
C VAL A 368 16.25 24.41 -2.95
N GLU A 369 15.49 23.48 -3.52
CA GLU A 369 14.89 23.65 -4.84
C GLU A 369 13.37 23.74 -4.72
N THR A 370 12.76 24.67 -5.46
CA THR A 370 11.31 24.70 -5.66
C THR A 370 10.99 24.47 -7.13
N SER A 371 9.92 23.73 -7.39
CA SER A 371 9.36 23.45 -8.71
C SER A 371 7.85 23.66 -8.70
N GLY A 372 7.37 24.64 -9.46
CA GLY A 372 5.95 25.00 -9.51
C GLY A 372 5.46 25.45 -10.87
N SER A 373 4.17 25.79 -10.89
CA SER A 373 3.42 26.07 -12.12
C SER A 373 3.39 27.55 -12.50
N ASN A 374 3.71 28.44 -11.56
CA ASN A 374 3.65 29.90 -11.73
C ASN A 374 4.86 30.55 -11.04
N GLY A 375 5.70 31.22 -11.83
CA GLY A 375 6.92 31.85 -11.32
C GLY A 375 6.68 32.95 -10.29
N ASP A 376 5.60 33.73 -10.42
CA ASP A 376 5.32 34.84 -9.52
C ASP A 376 4.93 34.32 -8.12
N HIS A 377 4.02 33.34 -8.06
CA HIS A 377 3.64 32.73 -6.78
C HIS A 377 4.80 31.97 -6.11
N ASP A 378 5.59 31.25 -6.91
CA ASP A 378 6.75 30.52 -6.40
C ASP A 378 7.79 31.49 -5.83
N TYR A 379 8.01 32.62 -6.51
CA TYR A 379 8.91 33.67 -6.05
C TYR A 379 8.40 34.36 -4.78
N GLU A 380 7.11 34.71 -4.70
CA GLU A 380 6.51 35.29 -3.48
C GLU A 380 6.66 34.36 -2.27
N LYS A 381 6.40 33.06 -2.44
CA LYS A 381 6.61 32.06 -1.37
C LYS A 381 8.09 31.97 -0.96
N LEU A 382 8.98 31.98 -1.94
CA LEU A 382 10.41 31.89 -1.70
C LEU A 382 10.94 33.15 -1.01
N GLU A 383 10.51 34.34 -1.44
CA GLU A 383 10.87 35.62 -0.81
C GLU A 383 10.40 35.67 0.65
N ALA A 384 9.15 35.29 0.93
CA ALA A 384 8.62 35.23 2.29
C ALA A 384 9.41 34.23 3.16
N PHE A 385 9.72 33.06 2.62
CA PHE A 385 10.57 32.07 3.29
C PHE A 385 11.96 32.60 3.60
N LEU A 386 12.61 33.26 2.62
CA LEU A 386 13.93 33.85 2.79
C LEU A 386 13.91 34.97 3.84
N GLU A 387 12.91 35.85 3.80
CA GLU A 387 12.76 36.93 4.79
C GLU A 387 12.61 36.37 6.21
N ASP A 388 11.80 35.33 6.39
CA ASP A 388 11.57 34.69 7.68
C ASP A 388 12.83 34.00 8.23
N VAL A 389 13.50 33.17 7.42
CA VAL A 389 14.69 32.43 7.89
C VAL A 389 15.90 33.34 8.13
N MET A 390 16.01 34.45 7.41
CA MET A 390 17.05 35.46 7.65
C MET A 390 16.73 36.31 8.88
N SER A 391 15.48 36.79 9.02
CA SER A 391 15.08 37.67 10.13
C SER A 391 15.11 36.96 11.49
N ASN A 392 14.84 35.65 11.51
CA ASN A 392 14.95 34.83 12.72
C ASN A 392 16.35 34.23 12.94
N GLU A 393 17.35 34.68 12.17
CA GLU A 393 18.75 34.21 12.26
C GLU A 393 18.82 32.67 12.17
N ILE A 394 17.97 32.05 11.35
CA ILE A 394 18.01 30.61 11.07
C ILE A 394 19.07 30.32 10.02
N VAL A 395 19.14 31.16 9.00
CA VAL A 395 20.17 31.16 7.94
C VAL A 395 21.12 32.34 8.18
N SER A 396 22.42 32.08 8.08
CA SER A 396 23.46 33.11 8.27
C SER A 396 23.75 33.90 7.00
N ASP A 397 23.80 33.20 5.86
CA ASP A 397 24.03 33.78 4.54
C ASP A 397 23.35 32.90 3.47
N GLY A 398 23.04 33.46 2.30
CA GLY A 398 22.31 32.75 1.26
C GLY A 398 22.38 33.39 -0.11
N VAL A 399 22.36 32.55 -1.15
CA VAL A 399 22.30 32.98 -2.54
C VAL A 399 21.15 32.29 -3.27
N LEU A 400 20.41 33.08 -4.05
CA LEU A 400 19.37 32.60 -4.96
C LEU A 400 19.90 32.62 -6.40
N ALA A 401 19.78 31.50 -7.11
CA ALA A 401 20.12 31.44 -8.53
C ALA A 401 19.25 32.38 -9.37
N GLN A 402 19.88 33.17 -10.24
CA GLN A 402 19.24 34.12 -11.15
C GLN A 402 18.93 33.50 -12.52
N ASP A 403 19.61 32.41 -12.87
CA ASP A 403 19.45 31.69 -14.12
C ASP A 403 19.85 30.21 -13.97
N GLU A 404 19.57 29.43 -15.02
CA GLU A 404 19.83 27.99 -15.08
C GLU A 404 21.33 27.65 -14.95
N THR A 405 22.23 28.53 -15.42
CA THR A 405 23.68 28.31 -15.30
C THR A 405 24.10 28.39 -13.84
N GLN A 406 23.58 29.38 -13.11
CA GLN A 406 23.82 29.51 -11.67
C GLN A 406 23.16 28.35 -10.90
N SER A 407 21.94 27.94 -11.26
CA SER A 407 21.29 26.77 -10.65
C SER A 407 22.14 25.49 -10.78
N LYS A 408 22.67 25.23 -11.99
CA LYS A 408 23.57 24.09 -12.23
C LYS A 408 24.88 24.21 -11.45
N ALA A 409 25.44 25.42 -11.34
CA ALA A 409 26.64 25.65 -10.56
C ALA A 409 26.42 25.35 -9.07
N LEU A 410 25.28 25.76 -8.49
CA LEU A 410 24.91 25.46 -7.10
C LEU A 410 24.70 23.95 -6.89
N TRP A 411 23.92 23.30 -7.76
CA TRP A 411 23.75 21.84 -7.72
C TRP A 411 25.08 21.09 -7.84
N GLY A 412 26.03 21.62 -8.62
CA GLY A 412 27.36 21.05 -8.78
C GLY A 412 28.15 20.93 -7.46
N TRP A 413 27.88 21.76 -6.45
CA TRP A 413 28.48 21.64 -5.11
C TRP A 413 27.93 20.44 -4.32
N ARG A 414 26.65 20.10 -4.51
CA ARG A 414 26.00 18.94 -3.88
C ARG A 414 26.26 17.65 -4.62
N GLU A 415 26.08 17.65 -5.94
CA GLU A 415 26.27 16.47 -6.80
C GLU A 415 27.75 16.07 -6.92
N GLY A 416 28.67 17.03 -6.74
CA GLY A 416 30.11 16.80 -6.84
C GLY A 416 30.76 16.12 -5.64
N ILE A 417 30.08 16.04 -4.48
CA ILE A 417 30.67 15.50 -3.24
C ILE A 417 31.18 14.07 -3.45
N PRO A 418 30.38 13.09 -3.91
CA PRO A 418 30.82 11.70 -3.99
C PRO A 418 32.08 11.50 -4.85
N GLU A 419 32.19 12.25 -5.96
CA GLU A 419 33.33 12.27 -6.87
C GLU A 419 34.57 12.87 -6.18
N CYS A 420 34.42 14.07 -5.61
CA CYS A 420 35.53 14.80 -4.98
C CYS A 420 36.15 14.04 -3.81
N LEU A 421 35.36 13.28 -3.04
CA LEU A 421 35.89 12.44 -1.97
C LEU A 421 36.81 11.33 -2.48
N GLY A 422 36.55 10.80 -3.69
CA GLY A 422 37.37 9.76 -4.31
C GLY A 422 38.77 10.24 -4.74
N HIS A 423 38.93 11.54 -5.05
CA HIS A 423 40.21 12.12 -5.44
C HIS A 423 41.28 12.10 -4.34
N TRP A 424 40.89 11.86 -3.09
CA TRP A 424 41.80 11.80 -1.96
C TRP A 424 42.50 10.44 -1.80
N GLY A 425 42.11 9.41 -2.55
CA GLY A 425 42.71 8.08 -2.54
C GLY A 425 41.70 6.95 -2.32
N GLY A 426 40.60 7.23 -1.62
CA GLY A 426 39.48 6.31 -1.43
C GLY A 426 38.40 6.87 -0.52
N THR A 427 37.30 6.13 -0.37
CA THR A 427 36.22 6.52 0.54
C THR A 427 35.51 5.30 1.11
N TYR A 428 35.31 5.26 2.43
CA TYR A 428 34.35 4.37 3.07
C TYR A 428 32.97 5.03 3.02
N LYS A 429 31.98 4.34 2.45
CA LYS A 429 30.67 4.92 2.12
C LYS A 429 29.55 4.17 2.85
N TYR A 430 28.77 4.90 3.64
CA TYR A 430 27.56 4.43 4.27
C TYR A 430 26.39 5.28 3.77
N ASP A 431 25.31 4.62 3.41
CA ASP A 431 24.08 5.22 2.89
C ASP A 431 22.94 4.71 3.75
N VAL A 432 22.34 5.58 4.56
CA VAL A 432 21.56 5.17 5.74
C VAL A 432 20.33 6.04 5.94
N SER A 433 19.27 5.45 6.50
CA SER A 433 18.07 6.20 6.91
C SER A 433 17.99 6.25 8.43
N ILE A 434 17.94 7.45 9.01
CA ILE A 434 17.97 7.69 10.46
C ILE A 434 16.93 8.76 10.80
N PRO A 435 16.24 8.70 11.96
CA PRO A 435 15.35 9.76 12.39
C PRO A 435 16.00 11.16 12.30
N LEU A 436 15.31 12.14 11.70
CA LEU A 436 15.86 13.47 11.43
C LEU A 436 16.48 14.15 12.65
N LYS A 437 15.91 13.97 13.84
CA LYS A 437 16.45 14.54 15.08
C LYS A 437 17.91 14.12 15.35
N ASP A 438 18.29 12.91 14.90
CA ASP A 438 19.58 12.28 15.17
C ASP A 438 20.47 12.20 13.92
N LEU A 439 19.99 12.65 12.74
CA LEU A 439 20.63 12.39 11.44
C LEU A 439 22.14 12.70 11.46
N TYR A 440 22.51 13.91 11.86
CA TYR A 440 23.91 14.34 11.84
C TYR A 440 24.72 13.84 13.05
N LYS A 441 24.06 13.40 14.12
CA LYS A 441 24.74 12.88 15.30
C LYS A 441 25.60 11.65 14.99
N LEU A 442 25.21 10.84 14.01
CA LEU A 442 26.05 9.73 13.54
C LEU A 442 27.41 10.24 13.03
N VAL A 443 27.42 11.35 12.28
CA VAL A 443 28.65 11.93 11.73
C VAL A 443 29.57 12.39 12.85
N ASP A 444 29.02 13.09 13.85
CA ASP A 444 29.76 13.57 15.01
C ASP A 444 30.32 12.41 15.85
N ASP A 445 29.51 11.39 16.13
CA ASP A 445 29.92 10.22 16.91
C ASP A 445 30.98 9.39 16.15
N THR A 446 30.83 9.23 14.83
CA THR A 446 31.86 8.58 13.97
C THR A 446 33.15 9.38 13.95
N LYS A 447 33.07 10.71 13.81
CA LYS A 447 34.24 11.59 13.82
C LYS A 447 35.00 11.47 15.14
N ALA A 448 34.29 11.56 16.27
CA ALA A 448 34.89 11.45 17.60
C ALA A 448 35.63 10.10 17.78
N LYS A 449 35.03 8.99 17.36
CA LYS A 449 35.68 7.67 17.41
C LYS A 449 36.93 7.57 16.53
N MET A 450 36.88 8.14 15.33
CA MET A 450 38.00 8.14 14.40
C MET A 450 39.16 9.03 14.89
N GLU A 451 38.86 10.14 15.57
CA GLU A 451 39.83 11.01 16.24
C GLU A 451 40.45 10.34 17.48
N GLU A 452 39.64 9.70 18.32
CA GLU A 452 40.11 8.92 19.48
C GLU A 452 41.06 7.79 19.07
N ALA A 453 40.79 7.13 17.94
CA ALA A 453 41.65 6.11 17.35
C ALA A 453 42.93 6.67 16.69
N GLY A 454 43.09 8.00 16.60
CA GLY A 454 44.23 8.64 15.96
C GLY A 454 44.33 8.39 14.45
N LEU A 455 43.19 8.25 13.77
CA LEU A 455 43.12 7.87 12.35
C LEU A 455 42.84 9.05 11.40
N VAL A 456 42.47 10.21 11.92
CA VAL A 456 42.10 11.41 11.14
C VAL A 456 43.12 12.53 11.35
N GLY A 457 43.55 13.17 10.27
CA GLY A 457 44.40 14.35 10.33
C GLY A 457 44.87 14.84 8.96
N ASP A 458 45.57 15.98 8.95
CA ASP A 458 45.95 16.68 7.72
C ASP A 458 47.30 16.24 7.13
N THR A 459 48.07 15.40 7.84
CA THR A 459 49.34 14.84 7.36
C THR A 459 49.19 13.42 6.79
N ASP A 460 50.18 12.96 6.02
CA ASP A 460 50.17 11.63 5.39
C ASP A 460 50.25 10.46 6.40
N GLU A 461 50.63 10.74 7.66
CA GLU A 461 50.62 9.77 8.75
C GLU A 461 49.20 9.24 8.99
N PHE A 462 48.20 10.12 8.90
CA PHE A 462 46.79 9.78 9.11
C PHE A 462 46.15 9.20 7.85
N PRO A 463 45.58 7.98 7.93
CA PRO A 463 44.93 7.37 6.78
C PRO A 463 43.66 8.11 6.34
N ALA A 464 42.89 8.72 7.26
CA ALA A 464 41.69 9.47 6.94
C ALA A 464 41.93 10.98 6.81
N VAL A 465 41.34 11.57 5.77
CA VAL A 465 41.32 13.02 5.50
C VAL A 465 40.17 13.69 6.25
N GLY A 466 39.05 12.99 6.42
CA GLY A 466 37.92 13.52 7.17
C GLY A 466 36.70 12.58 7.15
N VAL A 467 35.87 12.74 8.18
CA VAL A 467 34.53 12.17 8.24
C VAL A 467 33.57 13.27 7.81
N VAL A 468 32.69 12.97 6.85
CA VAL A 468 31.73 13.92 6.29
C VAL A 468 30.32 13.34 6.24
N GLY A 469 29.34 14.23 6.38
CA GLY A 469 27.92 13.93 6.26
C GLY A 469 27.21 14.90 5.32
N TYR A 470 26.44 14.34 4.39
CA TYR A 470 25.58 15.08 3.47
C TYR A 470 24.42 14.18 3.02
N GLY A 471 23.36 14.72 2.44
CA GLY A 471 22.28 13.91 1.89
C GLY A 471 20.90 14.56 1.89
N HIS A 472 19.90 13.71 1.68
CA HIS A 472 18.49 14.08 1.50
C HIS A 472 17.82 14.25 2.87
N MET A 473 17.84 15.48 3.40
CA MET A 473 17.15 15.78 4.65
C MET A 473 15.63 15.68 4.51
N GLY A 474 15.10 15.89 3.30
CA GLY A 474 13.69 15.66 2.96
C GLY A 474 13.18 14.27 3.35
N ASP A 475 14.04 13.26 3.15
CA ASP A 475 13.65 11.85 3.15
C ASP A 475 14.40 11.06 4.24
N SER A 476 15.05 11.78 5.17
CA SER A 476 15.82 11.22 6.28
C SER A 476 16.99 10.33 5.85
N ASN A 477 17.62 10.64 4.71
CA ASN A 477 18.75 9.91 4.14
C ASN A 477 20.07 10.64 4.44
N LEU A 478 21.03 9.95 5.05
CA LEU A 478 22.39 10.44 5.24
C LEU A 478 23.38 9.59 4.44
N HIS A 479 24.26 10.26 3.70
CA HIS A 479 25.51 9.69 3.22
C HIS A 479 26.63 10.04 4.19
N LEU A 480 26.95 9.09 5.07
CA LEU A 480 28.13 9.16 5.94
C LEU A 480 29.33 8.65 5.14
N ASN A 481 30.33 9.47 4.93
CA ASN A 481 31.53 9.10 4.17
C ASN A 481 32.80 9.40 4.98
N VAL A 482 33.77 8.49 4.92
CA VAL A 482 35.12 8.73 5.44
C VAL A 482 36.08 8.78 4.26
N ALA A 483 36.53 9.98 3.91
CA ALA A 483 37.52 10.18 2.86
C ALA A 483 38.91 9.79 3.38
N VAL A 484 39.64 9.00 2.59
CA VAL A 484 40.93 8.43 3.01
C VAL A 484 42.00 8.62 1.96
N ARG A 485 43.24 8.80 2.43
CA ARG A 485 44.46 8.76 1.60
C ARG A 485 44.75 7.35 1.08
N ARG A 486 44.37 6.37 1.89
CA ARG A 486 44.55 4.93 1.64
C ARG A 486 43.52 4.14 2.45
N TYR A 487 43.07 3.01 1.92
CA TYR A 487 42.32 2.04 2.70
C TYR A 487 43.19 1.50 3.85
N ASP A 488 42.62 1.39 5.04
CA ASP A 488 43.32 0.98 6.27
C ASP A 488 42.37 0.14 7.13
N LYS A 489 42.79 -1.07 7.46
CA LYS A 489 41.96 -2.02 8.21
C LYS A 489 41.54 -1.49 9.59
N ARG A 490 42.35 -0.61 10.21
CA ARG A 490 42.01 0.00 11.49
C ARG A 490 40.80 0.92 11.39
N ILE A 491 40.58 1.55 10.22
CA ILE A 491 39.38 2.35 9.96
C ILE A 491 38.16 1.42 9.89
N GLU A 492 38.26 0.31 9.17
CA GLU A 492 37.18 -0.68 9.06
C GLU A 492 36.76 -1.21 10.44
N GLU A 493 37.73 -1.56 11.29
CA GLU A 493 37.49 -2.06 12.65
C GLU A 493 36.84 -1.01 13.57
N VAL A 494 37.05 0.29 13.31
CA VAL A 494 36.39 1.39 14.05
C VAL A 494 34.98 1.64 13.54
N LEU A 495 34.76 1.53 12.23
CA LEU A 495 33.48 1.82 11.60
C LEU A 495 32.50 0.64 11.71
N GLU A 496 32.98 -0.59 11.62
CA GLU A 496 32.18 -1.81 11.62
C GLU A 496 32.54 -2.70 12.83
N PRO A 497 31.59 -3.01 13.72
CA PRO A 497 30.14 -2.89 13.56
C PRO A 497 29.53 -1.56 14.06
N PHE A 498 30.32 -0.62 14.58
CA PHE A 498 29.83 0.58 15.28
C PHE A 498 28.71 1.33 14.53
N VAL A 499 28.91 1.65 13.25
CA VAL A 499 27.94 2.41 12.44
C VAL A 499 26.62 1.64 12.34
N TYR A 500 26.67 0.32 12.14
CA TYR A 500 25.47 -0.51 12.02
C TYR A 500 24.73 -0.67 13.35
N GLU A 501 25.46 -0.84 14.46
CA GLU A 501 24.88 -0.90 15.81
C GLU A 501 24.20 0.43 16.17
N TRP A 502 24.87 1.55 15.89
CA TRP A 502 24.32 2.88 16.15
C TRP A 502 22.99 3.12 15.42
N ILE A 503 22.89 2.62 14.17
CA ILE A 503 21.66 2.69 13.35
C ILE A 503 20.57 1.78 13.92
N GLN A 504 20.92 0.55 14.32
CA GLN A 504 19.99 -0.42 14.89
C GLN A 504 19.33 0.11 16.18
N GLU A 505 20.11 0.74 17.07
CA GLU A 505 19.59 1.36 18.30
C GLU A 505 18.50 2.40 18.05
N ARG A 506 18.53 3.04 16.87
CA ARG A 506 17.57 4.07 16.45
C ARG A 506 16.53 3.57 15.46
N GLN A 507 16.45 2.25 15.26
CA GLN A 507 15.53 1.60 14.33
C GLN A 507 15.64 2.15 12.89
N GLY A 508 16.87 2.50 12.48
CA GLY A 508 17.17 3.02 11.14
C GLY A 508 17.43 1.94 10.09
N SER A 509 17.68 2.39 8.86
CA SER A 509 18.08 1.54 7.73
C SER A 509 19.58 1.65 7.44
N ILE A 510 20.28 0.52 7.32
CA ILE A 510 21.70 0.46 6.90
C ILE A 510 21.90 0.64 5.38
N SER A 511 20.81 0.65 4.62
CA SER A 511 20.80 0.98 3.21
C SER A 511 19.52 1.71 2.85
N ALA A 512 19.64 2.99 2.54
CA ALA A 512 18.51 3.83 2.22
C ALA A 512 18.12 3.72 0.74
N GLU A 513 19.10 3.81 -0.16
CA GLU A 513 18.88 3.85 -1.61
C GLU A 513 19.75 2.86 -2.39
N HIS A 514 20.99 2.59 -1.94
CA HIS A 514 21.94 1.83 -2.74
C HIS A 514 21.69 0.31 -2.81
N GLY A 515 20.74 -0.21 -2.03
CA GLY A 515 20.44 -1.64 -1.95
C GLY A 515 21.41 -2.43 -1.07
N LEU A 516 21.34 -3.75 -1.09
CA LEU A 516 22.16 -4.63 -0.25
C LEU A 516 23.37 -5.19 -1.00
N GLY A 517 23.15 -5.70 -2.21
CA GLY A 517 24.17 -6.39 -3.02
C GLY A 517 24.99 -7.42 -2.23
N VAL A 518 26.24 -7.61 -2.64
CA VAL A 518 27.21 -8.43 -1.92
C VAL A 518 27.72 -7.70 -0.68
N ALA A 519 27.85 -6.38 -0.76
CA ALA A 519 28.50 -5.56 0.27
C ALA A 519 27.76 -5.57 1.62
N LYS A 520 26.42 -5.55 1.61
CA LYS A 520 25.62 -5.36 2.83
C LYS A 520 24.77 -6.56 3.24
N LYS A 521 24.78 -7.66 2.46
CA LYS A 521 23.96 -8.85 2.69
C LYS A 521 24.10 -9.41 4.11
N SER A 522 25.32 -9.53 4.63
CA SER A 522 25.61 -10.05 5.98
C SER A 522 25.13 -9.15 7.10
N PHE A 523 24.89 -7.86 6.82
CA PHE A 523 24.52 -6.85 7.82
C PHE A 523 23.00 -6.57 7.85
N ILE A 524 22.20 -7.23 7.03
CA ILE A 524 20.74 -7.00 6.94
C ILE A 524 20.02 -7.10 8.31
N GLY A 525 20.56 -7.93 9.23
CA GLY A 525 20.04 -8.13 10.59
C GLY A 525 19.98 -6.86 11.46
N TYR A 526 20.78 -5.83 11.14
CA TYR A 526 20.75 -4.56 11.85
C TYR A 526 19.49 -3.72 11.55
N SER A 527 18.83 -3.97 10.41
CA SER A 527 17.60 -3.24 10.02
C SER A 527 16.37 -4.13 9.86
N ARG A 528 16.54 -5.45 9.71
CA ARG A 528 15.44 -6.40 9.52
C ARG A 528 15.58 -7.57 10.49
N ASN A 529 14.50 -7.89 11.18
CA ASN A 529 14.45 -9.06 12.06
C ASN A 529 14.41 -10.38 11.27
N GLU A 530 14.60 -11.49 11.98
CA GLU A 530 14.61 -12.84 11.40
C GLU A 530 13.34 -13.18 10.62
N THR A 531 12.18 -12.71 11.08
CA THR A 531 10.90 -12.94 10.39
C THR A 531 10.89 -12.29 9.01
N MET A 532 11.29 -11.02 8.91
CA MET A 532 11.34 -10.28 7.64
C MET A 532 12.34 -10.92 6.68
N VAL A 533 13.53 -11.28 7.18
CA VAL A 533 14.54 -11.99 6.37
C VAL A 533 14.03 -13.38 5.94
N GLY A 534 13.32 -14.08 6.83
CA GLY A 534 12.70 -15.37 6.55
C GLY A 534 11.68 -15.30 5.42
N LEU A 535 10.82 -14.26 5.41
CA LEU A 535 9.86 -14.03 4.33
C LEU A 535 10.56 -13.72 3.00
N MET A 536 11.60 -12.89 3.00
CA MET A 536 12.41 -12.63 1.79
C MET A 536 13.01 -13.93 1.23
N LYS A 537 13.54 -14.79 2.10
CA LYS A 537 14.05 -16.11 1.72
C LYS A 537 12.94 -17.01 1.16
N GLN A 538 11.74 -17.00 1.73
CA GLN A 538 10.61 -17.78 1.21
C GLN A 538 10.18 -17.31 -0.20
N ILE A 539 10.13 -16.00 -0.43
CA ILE A 539 9.82 -15.44 -1.77
C ILE A 539 10.91 -15.81 -2.76
N LYS A 540 12.18 -15.66 -2.37
CA LYS A 540 13.32 -16.08 -3.20
C LYS A 540 13.21 -17.57 -3.55
N ASN A 541 13.00 -18.42 -2.55
CA ASN A 541 12.87 -19.87 -2.74
C ASN A 541 11.63 -20.29 -3.55
N LEU A 542 10.59 -19.46 -3.64
CA LEU A 542 9.43 -19.74 -4.49
C LEU A 542 9.79 -19.62 -5.97
N TYR A 543 10.55 -18.58 -6.33
CA TYR A 543 10.93 -18.29 -7.72
C TYR A 543 12.30 -18.87 -8.09
N ASP A 544 13.02 -19.37 -7.09
CA ASP A 544 14.36 -19.94 -7.19
C ASP A 544 14.57 -20.93 -6.03
N PRO A 545 13.96 -22.12 -6.08
CA PRO A 545 14.06 -23.11 -5.02
C PRO A 545 15.50 -23.60 -4.87
N CYS A 546 16.09 -23.24 -3.73
CA CYS A 546 17.28 -23.87 -3.22
C CYS A 546 16.88 -25.02 -2.29
N ASP A 547 16.55 -26.20 -2.82
CA ASP A 547 16.26 -27.37 -2.01
C ASP A 547 17.43 -28.36 -1.95
N ASN A 548 17.87 -28.62 -0.72
CA ASN A 548 18.44 -29.92 -0.34
C ASN A 548 17.45 -30.72 0.53
N GLU A 549 16.19 -30.28 0.72
CA GLU A 549 15.20 -31.01 1.52
C GLU A 549 13.76 -30.80 1.05
N ARG A 550 13.21 -31.77 0.29
CA ARG A 550 11.99 -32.56 0.59
C ARG A 550 11.53 -33.40 -0.62
N PRO A 551 11.62 -34.74 -0.61
CA PRO A 551 11.23 -35.54 -1.77
C PRO A 551 9.75 -35.98 -1.85
N PHE A 552 8.90 -35.75 -0.83
CA PHE A 552 7.57 -36.40 -0.76
C PHE A 552 6.43 -35.52 -0.22
N CYS A 553 5.25 -35.58 -0.84
CA CYS A 553 4.03 -34.91 -0.34
C CYS A 553 3.35 -35.72 0.79
N ARG A 554 2.77 -35.03 1.78
CA ARG A 554 2.17 -35.62 3.01
C ARG A 554 1.16 -36.74 2.73
N LYS A 555 0.35 -36.58 1.68
CA LYS A 555 -0.62 -37.60 1.22
C LYS A 555 0.02 -38.90 0.73
N CYS A 556 1.21 -38.84 0.14
CA CYS A 556 1.94 -40.03 -0.33
C CYS A 556 2.64 -40.73 0.83
N THR A 557 3.19 -39.97 1.78
CA THR A 557 3.76 -40.49 3.03
C THR A 557 2.70 -41.22 3.87
N ASP A 558 1.49 -40.67 3.96
CA ASP A 558 0.41 -41.27 4.75
C ASP A 558 -0.27 -42.47 4.05
N SER A 559 -0.07 -42.66 2.74
CA SER A 559 -0.73 -43.73 1.96
C SER A 559 0.20 -44.81 1.41
N GLY A 560 1.51 -44.77 1.71
CA GLY A 560 2.47 -45.79 1.30
C GLY A 560 2.66 -45.92 -0.22
N ARG A 561 2.29 -44.90 -1.00
CA ARG A 561 2.43 -44.86 -2.46
C ARG A 561 3.73 -44.17 -2.86
N GLU A 562 4.40 -44.67 -3.90
CA GLU A 562 5.50 -43.94 -4.56
C GLU A 562 4.98 -42.60 -5.09
N CYS A 563 5.60 -41.51 -4.63
CA CYS A 563 5.31 -40.16 -5.08
C CYS A 563 6.16 -39.90 -6.33
N ALA A 564 5.54 -39.49 -7.43
CA ALA A 564 6.26 -39.15 -8.67
C ALA A 564 7.15 -37.89 -8.58
N GLY A 565 7.32 -37.31 -7.38
CA GLY A 565 7.97 -36.02 -7.17
C GLY A 565 7.19 -34.86 -7.80
N TYR A 566 7.47 -33.64 -7.36
CA TYR A 566 7.33 -32.46 -8.20
C TYR A 566 8.76 -32.06 -8.53
N GLU A 567 9.21 -32.31 -9.76
CA GLU A 567 10.47 -31.75 -10.26
C GLU A 567 10.17 -30.42 -10.95
N ARG A 568 10.47 -29.32 -10.27
CA ARG A 568 10.98 -28.09 -10.89
C ARG A 568 12.00 -27.49 -9.94
N GLU A 569 13.25 -27.89 -10.11
CA GLU A 569 14.40 -27.16 -9.60
C GLU A 569 14.52 -25.88 -10.44
N MET A 570 14.52 -24.70 -9.81
CA MET A 570 14.85 -23.43 -10.47
C MET A 570 16.03 -22.80 -9.74
N VAL A 571 17.00 -22.24 -10.46
CA VAL A 571 18.31 -21.86 -9.90
C VAL A 571 18.76 -20.44 -10.33
N PHE A 572 19.04 -19.58 -9.34
CA PHE A 572 19.61 -18.25 -9.47
C PHE A 572 20.39 -17.88 -8.19
N ILE A 573 21.72 -17.76 -8.21
CA ILE A 573 22.46 -17.32 -7.01
C ILE A 573 23.10 -15.95 -7.20
N THR A 574 22.81 -15.07 -6.25
CA THR A 574 23.79 -14.13 -5.67
C THR A 574 24.44 -14.82 -4.47
N ALA A 575 25.76 -15.04 -4.53
CA ALA A 575 26.61 -15.87 -3.67
C ALA A 575 26.12 -16.17 -2.23
N THR A 576 26.11 -17.45 -1.81
CA THR A 576 25.80 -17.91 -0.44
C THR A 576 27.07 -18.33 0.32
N ILE A 577 27.14 -17.97 1.60
CA ILE A 577 28.04 -18.57 2.58
C ILE A 577 27.34 -19.82 3.14
N ASP A 578 28.09 -20.91 3.32
CA ASP A 578 27.63 -22.12 4.03
C ASP A 578 27.28 -21.76 5.48
N ASP A 579 26.00 -21.55 5.80
CA ASP A 579 25.55 -21.72 7.18
C ASP A 579 25.10 -23.16 7.36
N ALA A 580 25.97 -23.95 8.00
CA ALA A 580 25.65 -25.27 8.51
C ALA A 580 24.44 -25.16 9.44
N GLY A 581 23.26 -25.51 8.92
CA GLY A 581 22.02 -25.56 9.67
C GLY A 581 22.18 -26.40 10.94
N ARG A 582 22.19 -25.74 12.09
CA ARG A 582 21.77 -26.33 13.36
C ARG A 582 20.56 -25.55 13.87
N CYS A 583 19.39 -25.90 13.35
CA CYS A 583 18.17 -25.76 14.15
C CYS A 583 18.35 -26.65 15.37
N SER A 584 18.37 -26.04 16.56
CA SER A 584 18.49 -26.76 17.81
C SER A 584 17.23 -27.59 18.03
N SER A 585 17.30 -28.86 17.67
CA SER A 585 16.35 -29.89 18.10
C SER A 585 16.75 -30.35 19.50
N HIS A 586 16.04 -29.91 20.55
CA HIS A 586 15.76 -30.76 21.70
C HIS A 586 14.60 -30.22 22.58
N PRO A 587 13.59 -31.05 22.87
CA PRO A 587 12.61 -30.80 23.92
C PRO A 587 13.12 -31.36 25.27
N PRO A 588 12.85 -30.73 26.43
CA PRO A 588 13.08 -31.38 27.71
C PRO A 588 11.94 -32.36 28.03
N ARG A 589 12.30 -33.65 27.96
CA ARG A 589 11.87 -34.79 28.79
C ARG A 589 10.45 -34.80 29.39
N GLN A 590 9.66 -35.76 28.91
CA GLN A 590 8.63 -36.44 29.71
C GLN A 590 9.25 -37.08 30.96
N VAL A 591 8.75 -36.71 32.14
CA VAL A 591 8.87 -37.52 33.36
C VAL A 591 7.51 -38.16 33.61
N GLN A 592 7.57 -39.47 33.84
CA GLN A 592 6.46 -40.40 33.94
C GLN A 592 5.46 -40.06 35.06
N SER A 593 4.19 -40.30 34.76
CA SER A 593 3.12 -40.42 35.73
C SER A 593 3.33 -41.62 36.66
N SER A 594 3.24 -41.40 37.97
CA SER A 594 2.86 -42.45 38.92
C SER A 594 1.81 -41.92 39.89
N SER A 595 0.71 -42.66 39.97
CA SER A 595 -0.47 -42.38 40.78
C SER A 595 -0.20 -42.39 42.29
N ARG A 596 -0.90 -41.51 43.02
CA ARG A 596 -1.43 -41.82 44.36
C ARG A 596 -2.52 -40.84 44.78
N ARG A 597 -3.68 -41.40 45.13
CA ARG A 597 -4.80 -40.76 45.81
C ARG A 597 -4.37 -40.28 47.21
N SER A 598 -4.79 -39.07 47.59
CA SER A 598 -5.18 -38.74 48.96
C SER A 598 -6.06 -37.49 48.94
N GLY A 599 -7.24 -37.58 49.55
CA GLY A 599 -8.21 -36.49 49.62
C GLY A 599 -7.81 -35.36 50.56
N GLY A 600 -8.50 -34.24 50.39
CA GLY A 600 -8.45 -33.05 51.24
C GLY A 600 -9.10 -31.90 50.48
N GLY A 601 -10.31 -31.52 50.87
CA GLY A 601 -11.06 -30.45 50.20
C GLY A 601 -10.44 -29.08 50.42
N HIS A 602 -10.67 -28.15 49.48
CA HIS A 602 -10.90 -26.73 49.72
C HIS A 602 -11.19 -25.98 48.40
N HIS A 603 -12.23 -25.15 48.46
CA HIS A 603 -12.60 -24.02 47.58
C HIS A 603 -12.99 -24.28 46.12
N ALA A 604 -14.23 -23.87 45.78
CA ALA A 604 -14.74 -23.79 44.42
C ALA A 604 -13.90 -22.80 43.60
N GLU A 605 -13.19 -23.29 42.60
CA GLU A 605 -12.54 -22.47 41.58
C GLU A 605 -13.60 -21.93 40.61
N ASP A 606 -13.72 -20.61 40.52
CA ASP A 606 -14.56 -19.89 39.55
C ASP A 606 -14.15 -20.31 38.13
N THR A 607 -14.94 -21.19 37.51
CA THR A 607 -14.80 -21.57 36.10
C THR A 607 -15.84 -20.77 35.30
N PRO A 608 -15.52 -20.18 34.13
CA PRO A 608 -16.50 -19.46 33.32
C PRO A 608 -17.68 -20.37 32.92
N PRO A 609 -18.93 -19.86 32.89
CA PRO A 609 -20.12 -20.66 32.64
C PRO A 609 -20.08 -21.26 31.23
N ARG A 610 -20.40 -22.56 31.10
CA ARG A 610 -20.45 -23.27 29.80
C ARG A 610 -21.90 -23.45 29.39
N LEU A 611 -22.47 -22.40 28.81
CA LEU A 611 -23.88 -22.36 28.43
C LEU A 611 -24.17 -23.20 27.19
N THR A 612 -25.15 -24.11 27.32
CA THR A 612 -25.71 -24.87 26.20
C THR A 612 -27.21 -24.58 26.06
N PRO A 613 -27.73 -24.34 24.86
CA PRO A 613 -29.15 -24.12 24.66
C PRO A 613 -29.95 -25.40 24.92
N THR A 614 -31.13 -25.26 25.54
CA THR A 614 -32.01 -26.40 25.81
C THR A 614 -32.81 -26.81 24.58
N GLU A 615 -32.99 -28.11 24.37
CA GLU A 615 -33.82 -28.64 23.28
C GLU A 615 -35.34 -28.52 23.60
N PRO A 616 -36.20 -28.23 22.60
CA PRO A 616 -35.86 -27.96 21.20
C PRO A 616 -35.25 -26.56 21.01
N LEU A 617 -34.22 -26.47 20.15
CA LEU A 617 -33.59 -25.19 19.83
C LEU A 617 -34.58 -24.21 19.16
N THR A 618 -34.56 -22.97 19.62
CA THR A 618 -35.37 -21.87 19.08
C THR A 618 -34.64 -21.09 17.97
N PRO A 619 -35.36 -20.28 17.17
CA PRO A 619 -34.74 -19.38 16.22
C PRO A 619 -33.77 -18.40 16.90
N ALA A 620 -32.67 -18.04 16.24
CA ALA A 620 -31.68 -17.11 16.79
C ALA A 620 -32.27 -15.73 17.11
N TRP A 621 -33.36 -15.33 16.45
CA TRP A 621 -34.04 -14.03 16.62
C TRP A 621 -35.02 -13.99 17.79
N ASP A 622 -35.20 -15.08 18.53
CA ASP A 622 -35.98 -15.07 19.76
C ASP A 622 -35.20 -14.30 20.83
N ASP A 623 -35.81 -13.24 21.38
CA ASP A 623 -35.14 -12.36 22.34
C ASP A 623 -34.93 -13.01 23.71
N LEU A 624 -35.63 -14.11 24.00
CA LEU A 624 -35.48 -14.91 25.21
C LEU A 624 -35.13 -16.35 24.83
N VAL A 625 -33.96 -16.83 25.28
CA VAL A 625 -33.47 -18.19 25.01
C VAL A 625 -33.21 -18.89 26.33
N LEU A 626 -33.59 -20.17 26.41
CA LEU A 626 -33.30 -21.02 27.56
C LEU A 626 -31.89 -21.64 27.41
N LEU A 627 -31.00 -21.31 28.35
CA LEU A 627 -29.61 -21.79 28.39
C LEU A 627 -29.37 -22.58 29.68
N SER A 628 -28.70 -23.72 29.57
CA SER A 628 -28.30 -24.57 30.70
C SER A 628 -26.82 -24.37 31.03
N ASP A 629 -26.50 -24.24 32.33
CA ASP A 629 -25.14 -24.37 32.87
C ASP A 629 -25.18 -25.35 34.04
N ASN A 630 -24.44 -26.46 33.95
CA ASN A 630 -24.40 -27.52 34.96
C ASN A 630 -25.81 -27.99 35.43
N ASP A 631 -26.70 -28.28 34.48
CA ASP A 631 -28.08 -28.74 34.68
C ASP A 631 -29.03 -27.70 35.32
N VAL A 632 -28.61 -26.44 35.47
CA VAL A 632 -29.48 -25.32 35.85
C VAL A 632 -29.88 -24.54 34.60
N VAL A 633 -31.19 -24.43 34.36
CA VAL A 633 -31.75 -23.70 33.21
C VAL A 633 -32.00 -22.25 33.59
N TYR A 634 -31.54 -21.33 32.76
CA TYR A 634 -31.74 -19.89 32.88
C TYR A 634 -32.52 -19.36 31.68
N ALA A 635 -33.50 -18.49 31.94
CA ALA A 635 -34.11 -17.67 30.89
C ALA A 635 -33.24 -16.46 30.57
N VAL A 636 -32.53 -16.47 29.44
CA VAL A 636 -31.51 -15.47 29.09
C VAL A 636 -31.98 -14.60 27.93
N GLN A 637 -32.01 -13.28 28.15
CA GLN A 637 -32.33 -12.31 27.10
C GLN A 637 -31.12 -12.09 26.19
N ILE A 638 -31.30 -12.21 24.87
CA ILE A 638 -30.24 -11.96 23.88
C ILE A 638 -30.29 -10.50 23.43
N ALA A 639 -29.18 -9.79 23.56
CA ALA A 639 -29.03 -8.42 23.07
C ALA A 639 -27.76 -8.28 22.23
N ALA A 640 -27.78 -7.40 21.24
CA ALA A 640 -26.60 -7.03 20.47
C ALA A 640 -26.55 -5.51 20.34
N LEU A 641 -25.37 -4.93 20.54
CA LEU A 641 -25.21 -3.48 20.55
C LEU A 641 -23.87 -3.09 19.91
N HIS A 642 -23.95 -2.19 18.92
CA HIS A 642 -22.77 -1.57 18.35
C HIS A 642 -22.07 -0.66 19.36
N THR A 643 -20.76 -0.85 19.53
CA THR A 643 -19.93 0.01 20.37
C THR A 643 -18.46 -0.10 19.97
N ARG A 644 -17.65 0.92 20.26
CA ARG A 644 -16.20 0.86 20.03
C ARG A 644 -15.56 -0.07 21.06
N LEU A 645 -15.16 -1.27 20.67
CA LEU A 645 -14.68 -2.31 21.59
C LEU A 645 -13.43 -1.88 22.34
N GLN A 646 -12.55 -1.10 21.70
CA GLN A 646 -11.35 -0.52 22.33
C GLN A 646 -11.69 0.48 23.44
N SER A 647 -12.88 1.08 23.41
CA SER A 647 -13.35 2.06 24.40
C SER A 647 -14.12 1.40 25.56
N VAL A 648 -14.36 0.09 25.51
CA VAL A 648 -15.05 -0.65 26.58
C VAL A 648 -14.09 -0.88 27.74
N ALA A 649 -14.30 -0.16 28.84
CA ALA A 649 -13.54 -0.36 30.07
C ALA A 649 -14.07 -1.56 30.85
N ARG A 650 -13.18 -2.45 31.29
CA ARG A 650 -13.51 -3.61 32.14
C ARG A 650 -12.94 -3.41 33.54
N THR A 651 -13.77 -3.56 34.57
CA THR A 651 -13.35 -3.47 35.98
C THR A 651 -13.60 -4.81 36.67
N PRO A 652 -12.56 -5.55 37.08
CA PRO A 652 -12.72 -6.80 37.82
C PRO A 652 -13.42 -6.60 39.16
N GLU A 653 -14.27 -7.53 39.58
CA GLU A 653 -14.95 -7.47 40.90
C GLU A 653 -14.11 -8.06 42.07
N GLY A 654 -12.81 -8.30 41.86
CA GLY A 654 -11.86 -8.75 42.89
C GLY A 654 -10.54 -9.29 42.32
N GLN A 655 -9.53 -9.53 43.17
CA GLN A 655 -8.29 -10.19 42.74
C GLN A 655 -8.57 -11.67 42.41
N GLY A 656 -8.51 -12.04 41.12
CA GLY A 656 -8.62 -13.43 40.66
C GLY A 656 -10.03 -13.92 40.33
N GLN A 657 -11.05 -13.04 40.24
CA GLN A 657 -12.42 -13.43 39.88
C GLN A 657 -12.70 -13.40 38.37
N VAL A 658 -13.57 -14.32 37.91
CA VAL A 658 -14.03 -14.43 36.51
C VAL A 658 -15.03 -13.33 36.12
N LYS A 659 -15.65 -12.67 37.10
CA LYS A 659 -16.67 -11.63 36.89
C LYS A 659 -16.08 -10.22 36.79
N PHE A 660 -16.65 -9.41 35.90
CA PHE A 660 -16.25 -8.02 35.67
C PHE A 660 -17.45 -7.11 35.39
N ARG A 661 -17.29 -5.81 35.65
CA ARG A 661 -18.20 -4.76 35.17
C ARG A 661 -17.69 -4.15 33.89
N VAL A 662 -18.60 -3.64 33.08
CA VAL A 662 -18.29 -2.92 31.84
C VAL A 662 -18.73 -1.47 31.93
N ALA A 663 -17.90 -0.57 31.40
CA ALA A 663 -18.28 0.80 31.10
C ALA A 663 -18.22 0.99 29.58
N LEU A 664 -19.33 1.45 28.99
CA LEU A 664 -19.51 1.65 27.56
C LEU A 664 -19.41 3.15 27.24
N PRO A 665 -18.82 3.54 26.10
CA PRO A 665 -18.93 4.91 25.60
C PRO A 665 -20.39 5.25 25.25
N ASP A 666 -20.67 6.54 25.05
CA ASP A 666 -21.97 6.99 24.53
C ASP A 666 -22.32 6.23 23.25
N TYR A 667 -23.56 5.77 23.18
CA TYR A 667 -24.01 4.96 22.06
C TYR A 667 -24.02 5.76 20.76
N SER A 668 -23.38 5.19 19.74
CA SER A 668 -23.46 5.65 18.35
C SER A 668 -23.97 4.51 17.49
N PRO A 669 -25.06 4.71 16.72
CA PRO A 669 -25.49 3.77 15.69
C PRO A 669 -24.36 3.43 14.73
N VAL A 670 -24.46 2.26 14.12
CA VAL A 670 -23.58 1.84 13.02
C VAL A 670 -23.57 2.93 11.94
N ASP A 671 -22.37 3.38 11.58
CA ASP A 671 -22.20 4.33 10.49
C ASP A 671 -22.23 3.58 9.15
N VAL A 672 -23.37 3.69 8.48
CA VAL A 672 -23.66 3.05 7.20
C VAL A 672 -23.35 3.95 6.00
N GLU A 673 -22.95 5.21 6.21
CA GLU A 673 -22.71 6.20 5.14
C GLU A 673 -21.20 6.35 4.81
N THR A 674 -20.28 6.09 5.75
CA THR A 674 -18.84 6.41 5.60
C THR A 674 -17.91 5.23 5.27
N TRP A 675 -18.46 4.06 4.97
CA TRP A 675 -17.65 2.86 4.71
C TRP A 675 -16.92 2.92 3.36
N ASP A 676 -15.61 2.68 3.37
CA ASP A 676 -14.71 2.77 2.22
C ASP A 676 -14.95 1.60 1.23
N ASN A 677 -15.03 1.90 -0.06
CA ASN A 677 -15.47 1.00 -1.13
C ASN A 677 -14.45 -0.09 -1.51
N GLY A 678 -13.45 -0.37 -0.65
CA GLY A 678 -12.28 -1.20 -0.99
C GLY A 678 -12.13 -2.54 -0.25
N SER A 679 -12.56 -2.65 1.01
CA SER A 679 -12.29 -3.83 1.86
C SER A 679 -13.49 -4.78 1.98
N ASP A 680 -13.22 -6.04 2.37
CA ASP A 680 -14.25 -6.93 2.92
C ASP A 680 -14.62 -6.46 4.33
N MET A 681 -15.84 -6.78 4.78
CA MET A 681 -16.29 -6.39 6.12
C MET A 681 -15.39 -7.00 7.19
N ASP A 682 -14.85 -6.14 8.04
CA ASP A 682 -14.14 -6.52 9.25
C ASP A 682 -15.00 -6.15 10.48
N LEU A 683 -15.44 -7.17 11.21
CA LEU A 683 -16.32 -7.07 12.35
C LEU A 683 -15.72 -7.85 13.52
N ALA A 684 -15.44 -7.15 14.61
CA ALA A 684 -14.99 -7.75 15.86
C ALA A 684 -16.17 -7.83 16.84
N ALA A 685 -16.24 -8.89 17.65
CA ALA A 685 -17.28 -9.00 18.67
C ALA A 685 -16.83 -9.67 19.98
N HIS A 686 -17.38 -9.17 21.09
CA HIS A 686 -17.26 -9.77 22.41
C HIS A 686 -18.61 -10.30 22.87
N THR A 687 -18.64 -11.59 23.26
CA THR A 687 -19.83 -12.24 23.80
C THR A 687 -19.67 -12.40 25.31
N MET A 688 -20.63 -11.87 26.06
CA MET A 688 -20.63 -11.93 27.52
C MET A 688 -22.03 -12.24 28.08
N VAL A 689 -22.07 -12.85 29.26
CA VAL A 689 -23.31 -13.20 29.96
C VAL A 689 -23.34 -12.65 31.37
N SER A 690 -24.52 -12.22 31.80
CA SER A 690 -24.83 -11.89 33.18
C SER A 690 -25.98 -12.78 33.65
N LEU A 691 -25.72 -13.73 34.54
CA LEU A 691 -26.73 -14.60 35.15
C LEU A 691 -27.02 -14.13 36.58
N LEU A 692 -28.29 -13.98 36.93
CA LEU A 692 -28.75 -13.69 38.28
C LEU A 692 -28.88 -14.99 39.09
N PRO A 693 -28.70 -14.95 40.43
CA PRO A 693 -29.00 -16.10 41.29
C PRO A 693 -30.46 -16.51 41.13
N THR A 694 -30.72 -17.81 40.96
CA THR A 694 -32.07 -18.36 40.77
C THR A 694 -32.99 -17.98 41.95
N GLY A 695 -34.13 -17.34 41.65
CA GLY A 695 -35.12 -16.98 42.68
C GLY A 695 -35.82 -15.62 42.58
N SER A 696 -35.87 -14.95 41.42
CA SER A 696 -36.72 -13.76 41.29
C SER A 696 -38.15 -14.13 40.88
N GLU A 697 -39.08 -14.00 41.82
CA GLU A 697 -40.52 -13.91 41.51
C GLU A 697 -40.76 -12.75 40.51
N ASN A 698 -41.59 -13.01 39.49
CA ASN A 698 -42.07 -12.09 38.43
C ASN A 698 -41.41 -12.20 37.05
N GLY A 699 -41.39 -13.38 36.40
CA GLY A 699 -41.40 -13.53 34.93
C GLY A 699 -40.33 -12.77 34.11
N ALA A 700 -39.32 -12.20 34.76
CA ALA A 700 -38.26 -11.40 34.18
C ALA A 700 -37.08 -12.30 33.81
N PRO A 701 -36.33 -11.98 32.75
CA PRO A 701 -35.20 -12.81 32.34
C PRO A 701 -34.17 -12.94 33.47
N GLU A 702 -33.85 -14.18 33.80
CA GLU A 702 -32.89 -14.59 34.83
C GLU A 702 -31.43 -14.28 34.40
N GLY A 703 -31.21 -13.91 33.14
CA GLY A 703 -29.92 -13.41 32.66
C GLY A 703 -29.98 -12.59 31.37
N ILE A 704 -28.86 -11.98 30.99
CA ILE A 704 -28.67 -11.31 29.69
C ILE A 704 -27.40 -11.86 29.04
N CYS A 705 -27.47 -12.20 27.75
CA CYS A 705 -26.31 -12.46 26.89
C CYS A 705 -26.18 -11.29 25.91
N ALA A 706 -25.05 -10.58 25.98
CA ALA A 706 -24.78 -9.40 25.17
C ALA A 706 -23.67 -9.68 24.15
N PHE A 707 -23.96 -9.37 22.89
CA PHE A 707 -22.99 -9.29 21.80
C PHE A 707 -22.62 -7.84 21.56
N LEU A 708 -21.48 -7.41 22.09
CA LEU A 708 -20.91 -6.10 21.74
C LEU A 708 -20.09 -6.26 20.47
N PHE A 709 -20.32 -5.40 19.48
CA PHE A 709 -19.60 -5.49 18.22
C PHE A 709 -19.16 -4.13 17.70
N GLU A 710 -18.04 -4.12 16.99
CA GLU A 710 -17.50 -2.96 16.31
C GLU A 710 -17.34 -3.29 14.83
N GLN A 711 -17.87 -2.43 13.98
CA GLN A 711 -17.62 -2.47 12.54
C GLN A 711 -16.50 -1.49 12.25
N ASN A 712 -15.37 -1.98 11.73
CA ASN A 712 -14.19 -1.15 11.44
C ASN A 712 -14.46 -0.24 10.23
N THR A 713 -15.22 0.83 10.43
CA THR A 713 -15.23 1.95 9.49
C THR A 713 -13.80 2.50 9.43
N SER A 714 -13.26 2.64 8.23
CA SER A 714 -11.89 3.08 7.94
C SER A 714 -11.60 4.54 8.34
N SER A 715 -12.19 5.03 9.43
CA SER A 715 -12.02 6.37 9.99
C SER A 715 -10.76 6.52 10.84
N LEU A 716 -9.95 5.46 11.01
CA LEU A 716 -8.59 5.55 11.57
C LEU A 716 -7.50 5.92 10.54
N VAL A 717 -7.86 6.24 9.29
CA VAL A 717 -6.91 6.79 8.29
C VAL A 717 -6.79 8.33 8.40
N MET A 718 -7.10 8.92 9.56
CA MET A 718 -6.94 10.36 9.77
C MET A 718 -5.63 10.78 10.45
N ASN A 719 -4.74 9.87 10.86
CA ASN A 719 -3.47 10.29 11.50
C ASN A 719 -2.29 9.29 11.47
N GLY A 720 -2.20 8.38 10.49
CA GLY A 720 -0.96 7.63 10.23
C GLY A 720 -0.35 6.84 11.41
N ILE A 721 -1.14 6.54 12.45
CA ILE A 721 -0.71 5.79 13.64
C ILE A 721 -1.71 4.65 13.82
N THR A 722 -1.34 3.46 13.33
CA THR A 722 -1.93 2.20 13.81
C THR A 722 -1.41 1.92 15.21
N PRO A 723 -2.27 1.73 16.24
CA PRO A 723 -1.83 1.20 17.51
C PRO A 723 -1.31 -0.23 17.31
N TRP A 724 -0.01 -0.39 17.53
CA TRP A 724 0.71 -1.61 17.92
C TRP A 724 0.04 -2.97 17.66
N GLY A 725 0.51 -3.68 16.63
CA GLY A 725 0.72 -5.13 16.73
C GLY A 725 -0.44 -6.06 16.38
N VAL A 726 -1.41 -5.66 15.56
CA VAL A 726 -2.35 -6.62 14.95
C VAL A 726 -2.01 -6.78 13.46
N PRO A 727 -1.61 -7.99 13.00
CA PRO A 727 -1.37 -8.25 11.58
C PRO A 727 -2.60 -7.90 10.74
N GLN A 728 -2.40 -7.23 9.60
CA GLN A 728 -3.45 -6.91 8.63
C GLN A 728 -3.92 -8.14 7.83
N GLU A 729 -4.00 -9.31 8.47
CA GLU A 729 -4.67 -10.50 7.94
C GLU A 729 -6.16 -10.53 8.36
N HIS A 730 -6.89 -9.43 8.19
CA HIS A 730 -8.35 -9.47 8.26
C HIS A 730 -8.92 -9.96 6.91
N LEU A 731 -8.50 -11.16 6.51
CA LEU A 731 -9.36 -12.05 5.75
C LEU A 731 -10.52 -12.39 6.68
N ASP A 732 -11.69 -11.89 6.34
CA ASP A 732 -13.00 -12.16 6.96
C ASP A 732 -13.00 -13.50 7.71
N VAL A 733 -12.79 -13.45 9.03
CA VAL A 733 -12.56 -14.63 9.89
C VAL A 733 -13.72 -15.61 9.75
N VAL A 734 -14.92 -15.09 9.54
CA VAL A 734 -16.13 -15.87 9.24
C VAL A 734 -15.93 -16.73 7.99
N LYS A 735 -15.44 -16.17 6.89
CA LYS A 735 -15.16 -16.94 5.66
C LYS A 735 -14.12 -18.05 5.90
N LYS A 736 -13.07 -17.78 6.68
CA LYS A 736 -12.03 -18.75 7.04
C LYS A 736 -12.59 -19.91 7.89
N LEU A 737 -13.45 -19.62 8.85
CA LEU A 737 -14.06 -20.63 9.74
C LEU A 737 -15.07 -21.52 9.02
N GLY A 738 -15.68 -21.00 7.95
CA GLY A 738 -16.68 -21.72 7.16
C GLY A 738 -18.05 -21.83 7.84
N PRO A 739 -19.11 -22.17 7.09
CA PRO A 739 -20.47 -22.07 7.60
C PRO A 739 -20.79 -23.10 8.69
N ALA A 740 -20.08 -24.24 8.73
CA ALA A 740 -20.27 -25.29 9.73
C ALA A 740 -19.91 -24.85 11.15
N HIS A 741 -19.04 -23.85 11.31
CA HIS A 741 -18.69 -23.29 12.61
C HIS A 741 -19.88 -22.61 13.32
N PHE A 742 -20.86 -22.13 12.55
CA PHE A 742 -21.97 -21.30 13.05
C PHE A 742 -23.27 -22.09 13.28
N ARG A 743 -23.15 -23.40 13.56
CA ARG A 743 -24.30 -24.28 13.82
C ARG A 743 -24.81 -24.25 15.27
N GLN A 744 -23.96 -23.85 16.21
CA GLN A 744 -24.23 -23.97 17.64
C GLN A 744 -24.03 -22.64 18.37
N PHE A 745 -24.68 -22.48 19.53
CA PHE A 745 -24.48 -21.34 20.42
C PHE A 745 -23.04 -21.31 20.98
N PRO A 746 -22.42 -20.12 21.18
CA PRO A 746 -22.94 -18.78 20.85
C PRO A 746 -22.70 -18.37 19.38
N ALA A 747 -21.88 -19.11 18.63
CA ALA A 747 -21.47 -18.76 17.27
C ALA A 747 -22.65 -18.58 16.30
N HIS A 748 -23.68 -19.42 16.40
CA HIS A 748 -24.91 -19.30 15.60
C HIS A 748 -25.61 -17.95 15.81
N HIS A 749 -25.77 -17.52 17.06
CA HIS A 749 -26.46 -16.27 17.40
C HIS A 749 -25.63 -15.06 16.99
N PHE A 750 -24.31 -15.11 17.19
CA PHE A 750 -23.40 -14.10 16.66
C PHE A 750 -23.52 -13.98 15.13
N PHE A 751 -23.42 -15.09 14.42
CA PHE A 751 -23.49 -15.10 12.95
C PHE A 751 -24.83 -14.55 12.44
N VAL A 752 -25.95 -15.03 12.98
CA VAL A 752 -27.29 -14.65 12.51
C VAL A 752 -27.64 -13.21 12.89
N ARG A 753 -27.50 -12.83 14.18
CA ARG A 753 -27.93 -11.52 14.68
C ARG A 753 -26.97 -10.39 14.33
N VAL A 754 -25.67 -10.64 14.37
CA VAL A 754 -24.64 -9.58 14.29
C VAL A 754 -23.99 -9.56 12.92
N TYR A 755 -23.32 -10.64 12.54
CA TYR A 755 -22.45 -10.64 11.36
C TYR A 755 -23.25 -10.64 10.05
N ARG A 756 -24.20 -11.57 9.87
CA ARG A 756 -24.93 -11.76 8.61
C ARG A 756 -25.78 -10.54 8.27
N SER A 757 -26.57 -10.05 9.23
CA SER A 757 -27.42 -8.87 9.07
C SER A 757 -26.59 -7.66 8.64
N SER A 758 -25.47 -7.42 9.33
CA SER A 758 -24.54 -6.32 9.04
C SER A 758 -23.83 -6.50 7.68
N ALA A 759 -23.36 -7.70 7.35
CA ALA A 759 -22.61 -7.98 6.13
C ALA A 759 -23.49 -7.89 4.88
N VAL A 760 -24.73 -8.39 4.95
CA VAL A 760 -25.71 -8.24 3.87
C VAL A 760 -26.13 -6.78 3.71
N THR A 761 -26.28 -6.04 4.82
CA THR A 761 -26.57 -4.60 4.79
C THR A 761 -25.47 -3.82 4.08
N LEU A 762 -24.21 -4.00 4.49
CA LEU A 762 -23.07 -3.33 3.83
C LEU A 762 -22.97 -3.74 2.36
N ALA A 763 -23.12 -5.03 2.04
CA ALA A 763 -23.13 -5.50 0.66
C ALA A 763 -24.19 -4.79 -0.20
N LEU A 764 -25.39 -4.57 0.34
CA LEU A 764 -26.47 -3.84 -0.33
C LEU A 764 -26.13 -2.37 -0.56
N LEU A 765 -25.67 -1.67 0.48
CA LEU A 765 -25.37 -0.23 0.42
C LEU A 765 -24.18 0.07 -0.49
N HIS A 766 -23.12 -0.74 -0.41
CA HIS A 766 -21.93 -0.63 -1.28
C HIS A 766 -22.09 -1.32 -2.63
N ARG A 767 -23.25 -1.96 -2.87
CA ARG A 767 -23.57 -2.62 -4.13
C ARG A 767 -22.47 -3.62 -4.54
N LYS A 768 -22.01 -4.44 -3.57
CA LYS A 768 -20.92 -5.43 -3.70
C LYS A 768 -21.44 -6.84 -3.42
N ALA A 769 -21.16 -7.78 -4.31
CA ALA A 769 -21.56 -9.19 -4.12
C ALA A 769 -21.01 -9.76 -2.80
N THR A 770 -21.80 -10.62 -2.14
CA THR A 770 -21.42 -11.28 -0.88
C THR A 770 -21.43 -12.79 -1.01
N PHE A 771 -20.49 -13.46 -0.34
CA PHE A 771 -20.42 -14.92 -0.27
C PHE A 771 -21.61 -15.53 0.49
N LEU A 772 -22.31 -14.72 1.30
CA LEU A 772 -23.50 -15.10 2.07
C LEU A 772 -24.71 -15.44 1.20
N ALA A 773 -24.64 -15.17 -0.11
CA ALA A 773 -25.64 -15.59 -1.08
C ALA A 773 -25.48 -17.05 -1.53
N SER A 774 -24.38 -17.72 -1.17
CA SER A 774 -24.17 -19.12 -1.55
C SER A 774 -25.09 -20.05 -0.77
N ILE A 775 -25.46 -21.17 -1.39
CA ILE A 775 -26.37 -22.15 -0.80
C ILE A 775 -25.87 -22.66 0.55
N GLU A 776 -24.57 -22.92 0.70
CA GLU A 776 -23.98 -23.40 1.94
C GLU A 776 -24.15 -22.40 3.08
N TRP A 777 -23.92 -21.11 2.79
CA TRP A 777 -24.09 -20.03 3.78
C TRP A 777 -25.55 -19.71 4.08
N CYS A 778 -26.48 -20.16 3.24
CA CYS A 778 -27.91 -20.11 3.50
C CYS A 778 -28.41 -21.35 4.25
N THR A 779 -27.78 -22.52 4.17
CA THR A 779 -28.35 -23.76 4.73
C THR A 779 -27.62 -24.23 5.98
N VAL A 780 -26.30 -24.34 5.91
CA VAL A 780 -25.48 -25.04 6.92
C VAL A 780 -25.61 -24.45 8.32
N PRO A 781 -25.64 -23.11 8.54
CA PRO A 781 -25.79 -22.55 9.88
C PRO A 781 -27.15 -22.87 10.55
N TRP A 782 -28.20 -23.16 9.77
CA TRP A 782 -29.56 -23.48 10.26
C TRP A 782 -29.86 -24.98 10.26
N GLU A 783 -28.86 -25.85 10.20
CA GLU A 783 -29.08 -27.30 10.29
C GLU A 783 -29.71 -27.70 11.64
N LEU A 784 -29.38 -26.98 12.72
CA LEU A 784 -29.88 -27.26 14.07
C LEU A 784 -30.97 -26.29 14.53
N HIS A 785 -30.99 -25.07 13.99
CA HIS A 785 -31.91 -24.01 14.42
C HIS A 785 -32.96 -23.71 13.33
N PRO A 786 -34.24 -23.49 13.70
CA PRO A 786 -35.27 -23.11 12.73
C PRO A 786 -35.06 -21.69 12.17
N LYS A 787 -35.36 -21.50 10.88
CA LYS A 787 -35.35 -20.18 10.21
C LYS A 787 -36.63 -19.39 10.46
N THR A 788 -36.46 -18.11 10.75
CA THR A 788 -37.55 -17.11 10.76
C THR A 788 -37.88 -16.61 9.34
N PRO A 789 -39.01 -15.89 9.15
CA PRO A 789 -39.25 -15.13 7.93
C PRO A 789 -38.13 -14.14 7.58
N LEU A 790 -37.51 -13.50 8.59
CA LEU A 790 -36.37 -12.59 8.36
C LEU A 790 -35.15 -13.32 7.80
N ASP A 791 -34.83 -14.52 8.31
CA ASP A 791 -33.70 -15.32 7.79
C ASP A 791 -33.89 -15.71 6.33
N ARG A 792 -35.12 -16.06 5.96
CA ARG A 792 -35.51 -16.39 4.58
C ARG A 792 -35.47 -15.16 3.68
N LEU A 793 -35.84 -13.99 4.20
CA LEU A 793 -35.67 -12.74 3.48
C LEU A 793 -34.18 -12.46 3.22
N PHE A 794 -33.32 -12.67 4.23
CA PHE A 794 -31.88 -12.50 4.08
C PHE A 794 -31.27 -13.43 3.01
N ASP A 795 -31.79 -14.65 2.83
CA ASP A 795 -31.38 -15.54 1.73
C ASP A 795 -31.70 -14.96 0.34
N ILE A 796 -32.81 -14.20 0.24
CA ILE A 796 -33.26 -13.59 -1.01
C ILE A 796 -32.47 -12.30 -1.26
N ILE A 797 -32.42 -11.38 -0.30
CA ILE A 797 -31.80 -10.07 -0.51
C ILE A 797 -30.27 -10.15 -0.64
N ALA A 798 -29.61 -11.18 -0.12
CA ALA A 798 -28.16 -11.37 -0.29
C ALA A 798 -27.73 -11.53 -1.76
N ILE A 799 -28.66 -11.84 -2.67
CA ILE A 799 -28.43 -11.96 -4.11
C ILE A 799 -28.40 -10.59 -4.80
N LEU A 800 -29.20 -9.63 -4.30
CA LEU A 800 -29.36 -8.30 -4.89
C LEU A 800 -28.04 -7.54 -5.08
N PRO A 801 -27.11 -7.49 -4.09
CA PRO A 801 -25.82 -6.80 -4.25
C PRO A 801 -25.03 -7.22 -5.50
N GLY A 802 -25.05 -8.51 -5.85
CA GLY A 802 -24.36 -9.01 -7.05
C GLY A 802 -24.98 -8.50 -8.35
N ILE A 803 -26.30 -8.36 -8.39
CA ILE A 803 -27.03 -7.77 -9.52
C ILE A 803 -26.71 -6.27 -9.62
N LEU A 804 -26.79 -5.55 -8.49
CA LEU A 804 -26.48 -4.12 -8.42
C LEU A 804 -25.05 -3.82 -8.89
N ALA A 805 -24.06 -4.61 -8.44
CA ALA A 805 -22.66 -4.49 -8.83
C ALA A 805 -22.42 -4.70 -10.34
N ARG A 806 -23.17 -5.61 -10.96
CA ARG A 806 -23.09 -5.87 -12.41
C ARG A 806 -23.80 -4.78 -13.21
N ALA A 807 -24.90 -4.24 -12.68
CA ALA A 807 -25.59 -3.11 -13.29
C ALA A 807 -24.70 -1.87 -13.33
N ASP A 808 -24.02 -1.50 -12.24
CA ASP A 808 -23.11 -0.34 -12.20
C ASP A 808 -21.90 -0.48 -13.11
N ARG A 809 -21.47 -1.73 -13.36
CA ARG A 809 -20.42 -2.02 -14.35
C ARG A 809 -20.94 -2.03 -15.78
N THR A 810 -22.24 -2.04 -16.01
CA THR A 810 -22.82 -2.13 -17.37
C THR A 810 -23.36 -0.79 -17.85
N THR A 811 -24.00 -0.02 -16.96
CA THR A 811 -24.72 1.21 -17.28
C THR A 811 -23.82 2.38 -17.75
N PRO A 812 -22.54 2.57 -17.33
CA PRO A 812 -21.74 3.73 -17.75
C PRO A 812 -21.15 3.63 -19.17
N PHE A 813 -21.09 2.43 -19.75
CA PHE A 813 -20.48 2.22 -21.07
C PHE A 813 -21.37 2.77 -22.20
N ALA A 814 -20.75 3.02 -23.36
CA ALA A 814 -21.46 3.48 -24.55
C ALA A 814 -22.55 2.50 -24.99
N ALA A 815 -23.61 3.02 -25.61
CA ALA A 815 -24.73 2.22 -26.10
C ALA A 815 -24.31 1.32 -27.28
N THR A 816 -23.91 0.09 -26.96
CA THR A 816 -23.60 -0.99 -27.92
C THR A 816 -24.60 -2.13 -27.80
N LEU A 817 -24.67 -2.99 -28.82
CA LEU A 817 -25.52 -4.18 -28.79
C LEU A 817 -25.16 -5.10 -27.62
N GLN A 818 -23.86 -5.27 -27.36
CA GLN A 818 -23.38 -6.09 -26.25
C GLN A 818 -23.80 -5.54 -24.88
N ARG A 819 -23.73 -4.22 -24.67
CA ARG A 819 -24.21 -3.58 -23.44
C ARG A 819 -25.71 -3.80 -23.25
N ARG A 820 -26.49 -3.66 -24.33
CA ARG A 820 -27.93 -3.90 -24.31
C ARG A 820 -28.27 -5.35 -23.91
N LEU A 821 -27.61 -6.34 -24.50
CA LEU A 821 -27.84 -7.75 -24.17
C LEU A 821 -27.52 -8.05 -22.69
N LYS A 822 -26.42 -7.50 -22.17
CA LYS A 822 -26.08 -7.60 -20.74
C LYS A 822 -27.12 -6.93 -19.85
N ALA A 823 -27.64 -5.78 -20.25
CA ALA A 823 -28.69 -5.10 -19.50
C ALA A 823 -30.02 -5.88 -19.50
N GLN A 824 -30.36 -6.56 -20.60
CA GLN A 824 -31.53 -7.45 -20.68
C GLN A 824 -31.37 -8.67 -19.75
N GLU A 825 -30.21 -9.31 -19.73
CA GLU A 825 -29.90 -10.41 -18.80
C GLU A 825 -30.02 -9.97 -17.33
N LEU A 826 -29.51 -8.79 -17.01
CA LEU A 826 -29.61 -8.22 -15.66
C LEU A 826 -31.06 -7.87 -15.29
N LEU A 827 -31.84 -7.34 -16.23
CA LEU A 827 -33.26 -7.07 -16.03
C LEU A 827 -34.03 -8.36 -15.75
N GLU A 828 -33.74 -9.44 -16.47
CA GLU A 828 -34.32 -10.75 -16.18
C GLU A 828 -34.04 -11.20 -14.74
N GLY A 829 -32.79 -11.08 -14.30
CA GLY A 829 -32.38 -11.40 -12.93
C GLY A 829 -33.10 -10.53 -11.89
N CYS A 830 -33.28 -9.24 -12.16
CA CYS A 830 -34.07 -8.35 -11.31
C CYS A 830 -35.53 -8.80 -11.17
N LEU A 831 -36.19 -9.17 -12.28
CA LEU A 831 -37.59 -9.60 -12.27
C LEU A 831 -37.76 -10.97 -11.59
N GLN A 832 -36.80 -11.88 -11.73
CA GLN A 832 -36.77 -13.14 -10.98
C GLN A 832 -36.65 -12.89 -9.47
N LEU A 833 -35.80 -11.95 -9.07
CA LEU A 833 -35.63 -11.59 -7.66
C LEU A 833 -36.87 -10.88 -7.10
N GLU A 834 -37.49 -9.98 -7.88
CA GLU A 834 -38.74 -9.31 -7.51
C GLU A 834 -39.84 -10.34 -7.21
N ARG A 835 -40.03 -11.35 -8.08
CA ARG A 835 -40.99 -12.45 -7.83
C ARG A 835 -40.72 -13.19 -6.52
N ARG A 836 -39.46 -13.47 -6.19
CA ARG A 836 -39.11 -14.12 -4.92
C ARG A 836 -39.43 -13.26 -3.70
N LEU A 837 -39.26 -11.94 -3.81
CA LEU A 837 -39.64 -10.98 -2.77
C LEU A 837 -41.16 -10.88 -2.63
N GLU A 838 -41.91 -10.90 -3.73
CA GLU A 838 -43.37 -10.94 -3.73
C GLU A 838 -43.90 -12.24 -3.09
N GLU A 839 -43.33 -13.39 -3.46
CA GLU A 839 -43.64 -14.69 -2.86
C GLU A 839 -43.34 -14.71 -1.36
N TRP A 840 -42.19 -14.15 -0.96
CA TRP A 840 -41.83 -14.02 0.44
C TRP A 840 -42.83 -13.12 1.19
N GLU A 841 -43.20 -11.97 0.63
CA GLU A 841 -44.16 -11.04 1.24
C GLU A 841 -45.54 -11.68 1.38
N PHE A 842 -45.99 -12.42 0.36
CA PHE A 842 -47.23 -13.18 0.41
C PHE A 842 -47.24 -14.18 1.58
N LEU A 843 -46.15 -14.93 1.76
CA LEU A 843 -46.00 -15.87 2.86
C LEU A 843 -45.88 -15.18 4.22
N ALA A 844 -45.16 -14.06 4.30
CA ALA A 844 -45.00 -13.27 5.52
C ALA A 844 -46.31 -12.62 5.99
N ARG A 845 -47.25 -12.35 5.06
CA ARG A 845 -48.59 -11.83 5.34
C ARG A 845 -49.64 -12.91 5.59
N ALA A 846 -49.28 -14.19 5.52
CA ALA A 846 -50.26 -15.26 5.70
C ALA A 846 -50.97 -15.12 7.07
N PRO A 847 -52.31 -15.14 7.10
CA PRO A 847 -53.07 -14.90 8.32
C PRO A 847 -52.82 -16.03 9.32
N THR A 848 -52.62 -15.67 10.59
CA THR A 848 -52.65 -16.63 11.69
C THR A 848 -54.02 -16.59 12.39
N ALA A 849 -54.32 -17.59 13.22
CA ALA A 849 -55.56 -17.63 14.00
C ALA A 849 -55.75 -16.39 14.90
N GLU A 850 -54.65 -15.73 15.29
CA GLU A 850 -54.63 -14.60 16.21
C GLU A 850 -54.42 -13.24 15.50
N HIS A 851 -53.80 -13.23 14.30
CA HIS A 851 -53.47 -12.00 13.58
C HIS A 851 -53.77 -12.13 12.08
N PRO A 852 -54.85 -11.50 11.57
CA PRO A 852 -55.25 -11.61 10.16
C PRO A 852 -54.37 -10.79 9.21
N TYR A 853 -53.58 -9.84 9.73
CA TYR A 853 -52.66 -9.01 8.96
C TYR A 853 -51.28 -9.02 9.61
N ALA A 854 -50.21 -9.02 8.80
CA ALA A 854 -48.83 -8.90 9.33
C ALA A 854 -48.53 -7.53 9.94
N TYR A 855 -49.20 -6.49 9.42
CA TYR A 855 -49.17 -5.13 9.97
C TYR A 855 -50.46 -4.38 9.64
N TRP A 856 -50.76 -3.35 10.42
CA TRP A 856 -51.89 -2.43 10.25
C TRP A 856 -51.48 -1.01 10.65
N ILE A 857 -52.36 -0.04 10.42
CA ILE A 857 -52.14 1.37 10.79
C ILE A 857 -52.71 1.60 12.20
N GLU A 858 -51.93 2.17 13.12
CA GLU A 858 -52.34 2.35 14.52
C GLU A 858 -53.46 3.38 14.71
N ASP A 859 -53.51 4.43 13.89
CA ASP A 859 -54.55 5.44 13.96
C ASP A 859 -54.81 6.08 12.58
N PRO A 860 -55.90 5.72 11.89
CA PRO A 860 -56.27 6.34 10.62
C PRO A 860 -56.98 7.70 10.76
N ASP A 861 -57.40 8.10 11.97
CA ASP A 861 -58.34 9.21 12.20
C ASP A 861 -57.74 10.42 12.95
N ASP A 862 -56.41 10.47 13.17
CA ASP A 862 -55.73 11.61 13.81
C ASP A 862 -55.82 12.90 12.94
N PRO A 863 -56.51 13.97 13.41
CA PRO A 863 -56.65 15.21 12.66
C PRO A 863 -55.32 15.97 12.43
N ASP A 864 -54.32 15.75 13.30
CA ASP A 864 -53.00 16.37 13.19
C ASP A 864 -52.10 15.65 12.18
N ALA A 865 -52.55 14.50 11.63
CA ALA A 865 -51.79 13.67 10.71
C ALA A 865 -51.37 14.37 9.40
N GLN A 866 -52.05 15.44 8.99
CA GLN A 866 -51.74 16.17 7.76
C GLN A 866 -50.55 17.14 7.89
N GLN A 867 -50.12 17.49 9.11
CA GLN A 867 -49.03 18.46 9.32
C GLN A 867 -47.68 17.81 9.64
N ILE A 868 -47.67 16.56 10.12
CA ILE A 868 -46.46 15.82 10.50
C ILE A 868 -46.29 14.62 9.56
N PRO A 869 -45.17 14.52 8.81
CA PRO A 869 -44.90 13.35 7.99
C PRO A 869 -44.94 12.05 8.79
N PHE A 870 -45.55 11.01 8.20
CA PHE A 870 -45.60 9.65 8.73
C PHE A 870 -46.34 9.48 10.08
N SER A 871 -47.19 10.42 10.45
CA SER A 871 -48.07 10.39 11.63
C SER A 871 -48.90 9.10 11.78
N ASN A 872 -49.28 8.46 10.68
CA ASN A 872 -50.03 7.21 10.66
C ASN A 872 -49.12 5.96 10.77
N ASN A 873 -48.57 5.73 11.96
CA ASN A 873 -47.63 4.64 12.22
C ASN A 873 -48.18 3.23 11.89
N LEU A 874 -47.27 2.33 11.51
CA LEU A 874 -47.57 0.92 11.28
C LEU A 874 -47.29 0.10 12.55
N ALA A 875 -48.29 -0.66 13.00
CA ALA A 875 -48.12 -1.70 14.00
C ALA A 875 -47.92 -3.07 13.35
N PHE A 876 -47.09 -3.91 13.95
CA PHE A 876 -46.81 -5.26 13.48
C PHE A 876 -47.22 -6.30 14.50
N ARG A 877 -47.33 -7.55 14.06
CA ARG A 877 -47.54 -8.69 14.97
C ARG A 877 -46.48 -8.80 16.06
N ASP A 878 -45.22 -8.60 15.67
CA ASP A 878 -44.05 -8.72 16.56
C ASP A 878 -42.88 -7.89 16.02
N GLY A 879 -41.87 -7.67 16.88
CA GLY A 879 -40.70 -6.87 16.54
C GLY A 879 -39.91 -7.42 15.36
N ILE A 880 -39.74 -8.75 15.26
CA ILE A 880 -38.96 -9.36 14.17
C ILE A 880 -39.65 -9.19 12.81
N SER A 881 -40.98 -9.25 12.77
CA SER A 881 -41.77 -8.98 11.57
C SER A 881 -41.60 -7.54 11.12
N SER A 882 -41.58 -6.57 12.05
CA SER A 882 -41.33 -5.17 11.71
C SER A 882 -39.97 -4.97 11.03
N VAL A 883 -38.90 -5.59 11.57
CA VAL A 883 -37.56 -5.55 10.97
C VAL A 883 -37.54 -6.25 9.60
N ALA A 884 -38.23 -7.38 9.46
CA ALA A 884 -38.32 -8.08 8.17
C ALA A 884 -38.97 -7.22 7.08
N PHE A 885 -40.07 -6.54 7.38
CA PHE A 885 -40.71 -5.64 6.41
C PHE A 885 -39.87 -4.39 6.11
N LEU A 886 -39.15 -3.83 7.09
CA LEU A 886 -38.19 -2.75 6.86
C LEU A 886 -37.12 -3.14 5.82
N TYR A 887 -36.49 -4.30 5.99
CA TYR A 887 -35.48 -4.80 5.06
C TYR A 887 -36.06 -5.18 3.69
N HIS A 888 -37.31 -5.66 3.65
CA HIS A 888 -38.02 -5.97 2.40
C HIS A 888 -38.27 -4.71 1.58
N TRP A 889 -38.83 -3.66 2.18
CA TRP A 889 -39.06 -2.38 1.50
C TRP A 889 -37.75 -1.69 1.11
N MET A 890 -36.71 -1.78 1.94
CA MET A 890 -35.37 -1.31 1.60
C MET A 890 -34.84 -2.01 0.33
N ALA A 891 -34.95 -3.35 0.26
CA ALA A 891 -34.52 -4.11 -0.90
C ALA A 891 -35.33 -3.76 -2.16
N LEU A 892 -36.65 -3.59 -2.05
CA LEU A 892 -37.50 -3.17 -3.18
C LEU A 892 -37.15 -1.77 -3.66
N LEU A 893 -36.87 -0.82 -2.76
CA LEU A 893 -36.48 0.54 -3.14
C LEU A 893 -35.20 0.55 -4.00
N LEU A 894 -34.19 -0.23 -3.60
CA LEU A 894 -32.94 -0.40 -4.34
C LEU A 894 -33.13 -1.17 -5.66
N LEU A 895 -33.91 -2.25 -5.64
CA LEU A 895 -34.19 -3.09 -6.81
C LEU A 895 -34.97 -2.32 -7.88
N HIS A 896 -36.02 -1.58 -7.51
CA HIS A 896 -36.85 -0.82 -8.45
C HIS A 896 -36.05 0.27 -9.16
N ARG A 897 -35.14 0.95 -8.44
CA ARG A 897 -34.21 1.91 -9.03
C ARG A 897 -33.29 1.24 -10.06
N CYS A 898 -32.81 0.03 -9.76
CA CYS A 898 -31.98 -0.75 -10.69
C CYS A 898 -32.77 -1.12 -11.95
N ILE A 899 -34.00 -1.62 -11.80
CA ILE A 899 -34.90 -1.96 -12.91
C ILE A 899 -35.15 -0.75 -13.81
N GLU A 900 -35.47 0.40 -13.23
CA GLU A 900 -35.66 1.66 -13.96
C GLU A 900 -34.40 2.03 -14.76
N THR A 901 -33.23 1.96 -14.13
CA THR A 901 -31.94 2.28 -14.77
C THR A 901 -31.59 1.32 -15.91
N LEU A 902 -31.80 0.02 -15.71
CA LEU A 902 -31.56 -1.00 -16.73
C LEU A 902 -32.53 -0.87 -17.90
N HIS A 903 -33.81 -0.60 -17.62
CA HIS A 903 -34.81 -0.34 -18.65
C HIS A 903 -34.39 0.86 -19.52
N HIS A 904 -34.02 1.99 -18.89
CA HIS A 904 -33.48 3.13 -19.65
C HIS A 904 -32.25 2.76 -20.47
N THR A 905 -31.34 1.96 -19.92
CA THR A 905 -30.11 1.50 -20.59
C THR A 905 -30.40 0.65 -21.83
N ILE A 906 -31.38 -0.26 -21.75
CA ILE A 906 -31.79 -1.15 -22.85
C ILE A 906 -32.32 -0.35 -24.04
N PHE A 907 -33.13 0.68 -23.77
CA PHE A 907 -33.76 1.53 -24.78
C PHE A 907 -32.89 2.70 -25.25
N GLN A 908 -31.63 2.79 -24.82
CA GLN A 908 -30.69 3.71 -25.45
C GLN A 908 -30.41 3.28 -26.90
N PRO A 909 -30.38 4.25 -27.84
CA PRO A 909 -30.18 3.96 -29.25
C PRO A 909 -28.79 3.36 -29.50
N VAL A 910 -28.74 2.18 -30.13
CA VAL A 910 -27.48 1.54 -30.55
C VAL A 910 -27.27 1.82 -32.04
N ILE A 911 -26.38 2.76 -32.34
CA ILE A 911 -26.15 3.26 -33.72
C ILE A 911 -25.53 2.17 -34.61
N GLU A 912 -24.80 1.23 -34.02
CA GLU A 912 -24.14 0.11 -34.71
C GLU A 912 -25.11 -0.89 -35.35
N ASP A 913 -26.39 -0.88 -34.96
CA ASP A 913 -27.42 -1.84 -35.37
C ASP A 913 -28.55 -1.15 -36.17
N PHE A 914 -28.20 -0.51 -37.29
CA PHE A 914 -29.17 0.11 -38.18
C PHE A 914 -29.75 -0.94 -39.15
N PRO A 915 -31.08 -1.12 -39.29
CA PRO A 915 -32.17 -0.21 -38.90
C PRO A 915 -32.83 -0.45 -37.54
N HIS A 916 -32.39 -1.44 -36.75
CA HIS A 916 -33.02 -1.89 -35.49
C HIS A 916 -32.42 -1.21 -34.25
N MET A 917 -32.37 0.12 -34.29
CA MET A 917 -31.73 0.96 -33.26
C MET A 917 -32.35 0.79 -31.87
N TYR A 918 -33.61 0.35 -31.78
CA TYR A 918 -34.33 0.04 -30.53
C TYR A 918 -34.74 -1.45 -30.52
N PRO A 919 -34.68 -2.12 -29.36
CA PRO A 919 -35.00 -3.55 -29.28
C PRO A 919 -36.50 -3.81 -29.16
N ASP A 920 -36.95 -4.91 -29.78
CA ASP A 920 -38.18 -5.59 -29.39
C ASP A 920 -37.88 -6.51 -28.20
N LEU A 921 -38.41 -6.19 -27.02
CA LEU A 921 -38.19 -7.01 -25.83
C LEU A 921 -39.05 -8.27 -25.84
N PRO A 922 -38.50 -9.43 -25.44
CA PRO A 922 -39.30 -10.64 -25.30
C PRO A 922 -40.37 -10.44 -24.22
N PRO A 923 -41.52 -11.15 -24.28
CA PRO A 923 -42.66 -10.90 -23.40
C PRO A 923 -42.34 -10.92 -21.89
N ASN A 924 -41.36 -11.74 -21.47
CA ASN A 924 -40.91 -11.84 -20.08
C ASN A 924 -40.11 -10.63 -19.58
N LEU A 925 -39.65 -9.75 -20.48
CA LEU A 925 -38.91 -8.51 -20.16
C LEU A 925 -39.73 -7.24 -20.41
N GLN A 926 -40.96 -7.37 -20.90
CA GLN A 926 -41.86 -6.23 -21.08
C GLN A 926 -42.43 -5.82 -19.73
N ILE A 927 -42.05 -4.63 -19.26
CA ILE A 927 -42.43 -4.10 -17.95
C ILE A 927 -43.25 -2.81 -18.07
N ASN A 928 -44.13 -2.56 -17.10
CA ASN A 928 -44.78 -1.26 -16.96
C ASN A 928 -43.89 -0.33 -16.11
N LEU A 929 -43.17 0.59 -16.77
CA LEU A 929 -42.21 1.49 -16.09
C LEU A 929 -42.86 2.34 -14.98
N ALA A 930 -44.14 2.70 -15.10
CA ALA A 930 -44.84 3.51 -14.10
C ALA A 930 -44.89 2.85 -12.72
N ARG A 931 -44.90 1.50 -12.66
CA ARG A 931 -44.84 0.73 -11.40
C ARG A 931 -43.53 0.99 -10.66
N TYR A 932 -42.42 1.10 -11.39
CA TYR A 932 -41.08 1.23 -10.81
C TYR A 932 -40.74 2.66 -10.40
N GLN A 933 -41.55 3.65 -10.82
CA GLN A 933 -41.41 5.05 -10.42
C GLN A 933 -42.12 5.38 -9.09
N GLN A 934 -42.98 4.49 -8.58
CA GLN A 934 -43.72 4.67 -7.33
C GLN A 934 -42.90 4.32 -6.07
N ARG A 935 -41.59 4.63 -6.06
CA ARG A 935 -40.67 4.28 -4.95
C ARG A 935 -40.99 5.00 -3.63
N ARG A 936 -41.73 6.12 -3.68
CA ARG A 936 -42.07 6.93 -2.49
C ARG A 936 -42.93 6.15 -1.50
N ASP A 937 -43.77 5.23 -1.98
CA ASP A 937 -44.60 4.39 -1.11
C ASP A 937 -43.73 3.48 -0.21
N PHE A 938 -42.68 2.86 -0.75
CA PHE A 938 -41.76 2.05 0.05
C PHE A 938 -41.00 2.87 1.08
N ALA A 939 -40.46 4.04 0.68
CA ALA A 939 -39.79 4.94 1.61
C ALA A 939 -40.72 5.41 2.74
N SER A 940 -41.98 5.70 2.43
CA SER A 940 -42.99 6.06 3.42
C SER A 940 -43.32 4.91 4.37
N ARG A 941 -43.49 3.68 3.87
CA ARG A 941 -43.72 2.49 4.70
C ARG A 941 -42.55 2.22 5.65
N ILE A 942 -41.32 2.42 5.20
CA ILE A 942 -40.12 2.33 6.07
C ILE A 942 -40.28 3.32 7.23
N CYS A 943 -40.48 4.61 6.95
CA CYS A 943 -40.58 5.63 7.99
C CYS A 943 -41.72 5.35 8.98
N ARG A 944 -42.91 4.95 8.49
CA ARG A 944 -44.07 4.64 9.34
C ARG A 944 -43.89 3.40 10.22
N ALA A 945 -42.98 2.48 9.86
CA ALA A 945 -42.70 1.26 10.62
C ALA A 945 -41.58 1.41 11.65
N LEU A 946 -40.72 2.42 11.48
CA LEU A 946 -39.51 2.60 12.28
C LEU A 946 -39.80 2.81 13.77
N ASP A 947 -40.88 3.52 14.14
CA ASP A 947 -41.23 3.76 15.55
C ASP A 947 -41.68 2.47 16.27
N PHE A 948 -42.49 1.64 15.62
CA PHE A 948 -42.86 0.33 16.17
C PHE A 948 -41.62 -0.55 16.35
N ALA A 949 -40.76 -0.62 15.32
CA ALA A 949 -39.54 -1.42 15.37
C ALA A 949 -38.57 -0.94 16.46
N LEU A 950 -38.44 0.38 16.65
CA LEU A 950 -37.60 0.95 17.71
C LEU A 950 -38.10 0.64 19.11
N SER A 951 -39.43 0.68 19.31
CA SER A 951 -40.04 0.43 20.61
C SER A 951 -39.87 -1.04 21.06
N THR A 952 -39.90 -1.97 20.11
CA THR A 952 -39.87 -3.42 20.35
C THR A 952 -38.49 -4.05 20.24
N SER A 953 -37.53 -3.41 19.57
CA SER A 953 -36.20 -3.99 19.32
C SER A 953 -35.25 -3.91 20.52
N VAL A 954 -34.51 -5.00 20.75
CA VAL A 954 -33.33 -5.09 21.64
C VAL A 954 -32.00 -4.94 20.89
N GLN A 955 -32.07 -4.64 19.58
CA GLN A 955 -30.94 -4.44 18.69
C GLN A 955 -31.25 -3.26 17.74
N PRO A 956 -31.19 -2.00 18.22
CA PRO A 956 -31.56 -0.82 17.45
C PRO A 956 -30.71 -0.63 16.18
N ASP A 957 -29.50 -1.18 16.15
CA ASP A 957 -28.57 -1.07 15.02
C ASP A 957 -29.15 -1.59 13.68
N LEU A 958 -30.11 -2.52 13.72
CA LEU A 958 -30.79 -3.04 12.51
C LEU A 958 -31.66 -1.98 11.80
N LEU A 959 -32.01 -0.89 12.49
CA LEU A 959 -32.86 0.16 11.94
C LEU A 959 -32.06 1.23 11.17
N ALA A 960 -30.74 1.27 11.36
CA ALA A 960 -29.89 2.31 10.78
C ALA A 960 -29.88 2.29 9.25
N ALA A 961 -29.80 1.10 8.63
CA ALA A 961 -29.73 0.99 7.18
C ALA A 961 -31.05 1.25 6.45
N PRO A 962 -32.20 0.68 6.85
CA PRO A 962 -33.49 1.05 6.27
C PRO A 962 -33.76 2.56 6.37
N LEU A 963 -33.43 3.18 7.51
CA LEU A 963 -33.51 4.62 7.70
C LEU A 963 -32.61 5.40 6.72
N ALA A 964 -31.34 5.00 6.58
CA ALA A 964 -30.40 5.66 5.67
C ALA A 964 -30.86 5.59 4.21
N VAL A 965 -31.37 4.44 3.76
CA VAL A 965 -31.88 4.26 2.39
C VAL A 965 -33.13 5.10 2.12
N ALA A 966 -34.06 5.18 3.08
CA ALA A 966 -35.24 6.04 2.96
C ALA A 966 -34.85 7.54 2.96
N LEU A 967 -33.91 7.94 3.82
CA LEU A 967 -33.39 9.30 3.89
C LEU A 967 -32.70 9.70 2.58
N GLU A 968 -31.85 8.84 2.02
CA GLU A 968 -31.18 9.10 0.75
C GLU A 968 -32.19 9.26 -0.40
N TYR A 969 -33.24 8.44 -0.41
CA TYR A 969 -34.31 8.59 -1.38
C TYR A 969 -35.00 9.97 -1.31
N TYR A 970 -35.32 10.46 -0.11
CA TYR A 970 -35.92 11.79 0.03
C TYR A 970 -34.92 12.90 -0.31
N ARG A 971 -33.62 12.73 -0.02
CA ARG A 971 -32.56 13.65 -0.46
C ARG A 971 -32.49 13.73 -1.99
N GLU A 972 -32.59 12.60 -2.69
CA GLU A 972 -32.62 12.56 -4.18
C GLU A 972 -33.85 13.26 -4.76
N ILE A 973 -35.02 13.05 -4.16
CA ILE A 973 -36.25 13.77 -4.56
C ILE A 973 -36.09 15.27 -4.30
N ASN A 974 -35.55 15.65 -3.15
CA ASN A 974 -35.36 17.05 -2.80
C ASN A 974 -34.37 17.75 -3.74
N ALA A 975 -33.27 17.09 -4.07
CA ALA A 975 -32.29 17.59 -5.02
C ALA A 975 -32.87 17.79 -6.42
N SER A 976 -33.79 16.93 -6.86
CA SER A 976 -34.39 16.97 -8.20
C SER A 976 -35.62 17.87 -8.32
N SER A 977 -36.44 17.98 -7.27
CA SER A 977 -37.77 18.60 -7.32
C SER A 977 -38.10 19.53 -6.15
N ARG A 978 -37.20 19.67 -5.16
CA ARG A 978 -37.42 20.36 -3.87
C ARG A 978 -38.56 19.81 -2.99
N ASP A 979 -39.10 18.65 -3.33
CA ASP A 979 -40.05 17.90 -2.50
C ASP A 979 -39.28 17.06 -1.45
N GLY A 980 -39.93 16.56 -0.40
CA GLY A 980 -39.30 15.66 0.58
C GLY A 980 -38.58 16.32 1.76
N GLU A 981 -38.62 17.65 1.90
CA GLU A 981 -37.88 18.36 2.97
C GLU A 981 -38.38 18.00 4.38
N LEU A 982 -39.70 17.89 4.58
CA LEU A 982 -40.28 17.52 5.86
C LEU A 982 -39.95 16.06 6.23
N GLU A 983 -39.94 15.17 5.25
CA GLU A 983 -39.56 13.77 5.42
C GLU A 983 -38.08 13.63 5.82
N ILE A 984 -37.18 14.42 5.23
CA ILE A 984 -35.77 14.50 5.63
C ILE A 984 -35.66 14.93 7.09
N MET A 985 -36.37 16.00 7.49
CA MET A 985 -36.37 16.48 8.88
C MET A 985 -36.88 15.41 9.86
N TRP A 986 -37.92 14.67 9.47
CA TRP A 986 -38.44 13.55 10.28
C TRP A 986 -37.39 12.45 10.45
N CYS A 987 -36.72 12.03 9.36
CA CYS A 987 -35.68 11.02 9.41
C CYS A 987 -34.49 11.43 10.29
N GLU A 988 -34.05 12.69 10.22
CA GLU A 988 -32.99 13.21 11.07
C GLU A 988 -33.41 13.26 12.55
N ASN A 989 -34.67 13.59 12.85
CA ASN A 989 -35.20 13.50 14.22
C ASN A 989 -35.24 12.05 14.72
N PHE A 990 -35.66 11.10 13.87
CA PHE A 990 -35.66 9.68 14.21
C PHE A 990 -34.26 9.17 14.61
N LYS A 991 -33.18 9.64 13.97
CA LYS A 991 -31.80 9.29 14.38
C LYS A 991 -31.51 9.65 15.85
N LEU A 992 -32.10 10.71 16.38
CA LEU A 992 -31.96 11.09 17.79
C LEU A 992 -32.69 10.10 18.72
N ARG A 993 -33.91 9.69 18.35
CA ARG A 993 -34.67 8.66 19.09
C ARG A 993 -33.94 7.31 19.07
N LEU A 994 -33.37 6.94 17.93
CA LEU A 994 -32.53 5.75 17.77
C LEU A 994 -31.32 5.78 18.72
N ARG A 995 -30.61 6.91 18.78
CA ARG A 995 -29.49 7.10 19.71
C ARG A 995 -29.92 6.97 21.17
N SER A 996 -31.05 7.58 21.54
CA SER A 996 -31.60 7.48 22.90
C SER A 996 -31.88 6.02 23.29
N LYS A 997 -32.55 5.25 22.42
CA LYS A 997 -32.86 3.84 22.68
C LYS A 997 -31.60 2.99 22.85
N GLY A 998 -30.60 3.19 22.01
CA GLY A 998 -29.32 2.46 22.14
C GLY A 998 -28.56 2.84 23.42
N GLN A 999 -28.64 4.11 23.84
CA GLN A 999 -28.09 4.54 25.13
C GLN A 999 -28.80 3.87 26.32
N ASP A 1000 -30.13 3.73 26.26
CA ASP A 1000 -30.89 3.03 27.30
C ASP A 1000 -30.44 1.57 27.43
N ILE A 1001 -30.22 0.89 26.30
CA ILE A 1001 -29.69 -0.49 26.29
C ILE A 1001 -28.27 -0.53 26.85
N ALA A 1002 -27.41 0.43 26.45
CA ALA A 1002 -26.05 0.55 26.99
C ALA A 1002 -26.07 0.73 28.52
N ASN A 1003 -26.99 1.53 29.05
CA ASN A 1003 -27.14 1.75 30.49
C ASN A 1003 -27.55 0.46 31.23
N VAL A 1004 -28.45 -0.34 30.64
CA VAL A 1004 -28.81 -1.66 31.19
C VAL A 1004 -27.62 -2.64 31.16
N ILE A 1005 -26.81 -2.62 30.11
CA ILE A 1005 -25.61 -3.46 30.02
C ILE A 1005 -24.59 -3.09 31.11
N GLN A 1006 -24.37 -1.79 31.31
CA GLN A 1006 -23.43 -1.27 32.31
C GLN A 1006 -23.87 -1.52 33.76
N SER A 1007 -25.17 -1.69 34.02
CA SER A 1007 -25.68 -1.90 35.39
C SER A 1007 -25.49 -3.33 35.92
N ARG A 1008 -24.88 -4.24 35.14
CA ARG A 1008 -24.74 -5.66 35.47
C ARG A 1008 -23.27 -6.10 35.63
N SER A 1009 -23.10 -7.24 36.30
CA SER A 1009 -21.82 -7.97 36.40
C SER A 1009 -21.81 -9.12 35.39
N TRP A 1010 -20.69 -9.29 34.68
CA TRP A 1010 -20.57 -10.10 33.47
C TRP A 1010 -19.48 -11.17 33.60
N ALA A 1011 -19.66 -12.28 32.88
CA ALA A 1011 -18.64 -13.29 32.61
C ALA A 1011 -18.45 -13.46 31.08
N GLU A 1012 -17.22 -13.73 30.66
CA GLU A 1012 -16.88 -13.87 29.23
C GLU A 1012 -17.12 -15.32 28.77
N ILE A 1013 -17.84 -15.48 27.65
CA ILE A 1013 -18.21 -16.80 27.07
C ILE A 1013 -17.56 -17.04 25.69
N GLY A 1014 -17.03 -15.99 25.06
CA GLY A 1014 -16.27 -16.10 23.81
C GLY A 1014 -15.75 -14.76 23.29
N ARG A 1015 -14.57 -14.79 22.66
CA ARG A 1015 -14.02 -13.70 21.83
C ARG A 1015 -13.99 -14.19 20.39
N GLY A 1016 -14.65 -13.45 19.50
CA GLY A 1016 -14.77 -13.76 18.06
C GLY A 1016 -14.02 -12.75 17.23
#